data_AF-A0A6M0GDL9-F1
#
_entry.id   AF-A0A6M0GDL9-F1
#
_cell.length_a   1.000
_cell.length_b   1.000
_cell.length_c   1.000
_cell.angle_alpha   90.00
_cell.angle_beta   90.00
_cell.angle_gamma   90.00
#
_symmetry.space_group_name_H-M   'P 1'
#
loop_
_entity.id
_entity.type
_entity.pdbx_description
1 polymer ?
#
loop_
_entity_poly.entity_id
_entity_poly.type
_entity_poly.pdbx_seq_one_letter_code
_entity_poly.pdbx_strand_id
1 'polypeptide(L)'
;PAIDVALKDHVQQADEFLGQILRRVGEKRGEMEALAGFPKHLMSDGIVAARDNSGPVYQKPHINFQLAHDEIRELLMGEQLYGDPGLAIRELYQNALDACRYREARLEYLRRGDGEMGRRGDGGMGRWGDREMGGWGDRETQRKFPYQDSAQWQGEIIFRQEKDQNGREYIECQDNGIGMDMEHLSKCFARAGRRFADLPEFIEEQAAWLKCDPPIKLYPNSQFGVGVLSYFMLADEIEVETCRLDHQGKPGEKLLVRIPGSSGLFRVQPLGIGSDSGTRIRLYLNRTHHEGQRISCIEILRQLLWIAEFPTEVRQGARREIWEVNQLKHPELPPHRCLPAGDNLWWVADEYHINEGCILSDGLHTEEKQSGVVVNLHQDYYPRLTVDRKEIVECDRQYIKDLLAQGSKFLQEWEFLTLSWLWKFSKKYPNVGLYIVQSILQQRPQLKLGEVGLRNVEISVLQVGCFEMDRWLLHFGSNIVIRMPWWIIPYRTALWGGYGLLKLSDACLGSIPPFMQPESCPVLDPIDAAIFNRNIGREKNLAPIVRSDDTISPAQIVFAAWYLNQPIHEIIHQLQRFAALGLELTPIDQNISDNLLVTEEDLIAFAEKIDRTEKEPWDKKYIPVGQLVLASARINEPIAQTLARYQQFAFLGLAIPEVEPKSLANLMATPEDVVIFSSELDGKYPYPDEEDNKLSLSHLVQAAQKLSEPISATWKRVERFIPLGIDLPKIDIEFWDNLSMSSEDLDAYEPFLNAIGHPKPDWNLAAALVFAATRLNKTVAQTFCQLQNFKELGLILPEIDLALLAKITITPEDATLLSKKLDEQAVYPSKHIAIAHMITAAAQLKETIEQVIQRLQRFECLGLEIPEIDEDLTALNEFIADNKNMIALSERLDGRYPLLEGEIHPARVVVAACELDEPVPVTLERMRRFAHLFEITVQE
;
A
#
# COMPACT_ATOMS: atom_id res chain seq x y z
N PRO A 1 23.59 30.46 19.14
CA PRO A 1 22.46 30.08 20.02
C PRO A 1 22.62 28.69 20.67
N ALA A 2 22.65 27.60 19.89
CA ALA A 2 22.71 26.23 20.43
C ALA A 2 23.94 25.96 21.32
N ILE A 3 25.13 26.43 20.90
CA ILE A 3 26.37 26.31 21.69
C ILE A 3 26.29 27.09 23.02
N ASP A 4 25.66 28.28 23.03
CA ASP A 4 25.46 29.08 24.24
C ASP A 4 24.55 28.36 25.24
N VAL A 5 23.43 27.79 24.77
CA VAL A 5 22.52 26.97 25.59
C VAL A 5 23.25 25.75 26.15
N ALA A 6 23.93 24.97 25.30
CA ALA A 6 24.64 23.76 25.72
C ALA A 6 25.75 24.04 26.74
N LEU A 7 26.52 25.13 26.58
CA LEU A 7 27.54 25.53 27.54
C LEU A 7 26.94 25.96 28.87
N LYS A 8 25.79 26.66 28.86
CA LYS A 8 25.09 27.04 30.09
C LYS A 8 24.57 25.84 30.86
N ASP A 9 23.94 24.89 30.17
CA ASP A 9 23.46 23.64 30.76
C ASP A 9 24.63 22.83 31.35
N HIS A 10 25.77 22.78 30.65
CA HIS A 10 26.96 22.11 31.13
C HIS A 10 27.56 22.78 32.38
N VAL A 11 27.62 24.12 32.40
CA VAL A 11 28.07 24.88 33.58
C VAL A 11 27.13 24.65 34.77
N GLN A 12 25.81 24.60 34.55
CA GLN A 12 24.85 24.30 35.61
C GLN A 12 25.03 22.88 36.15
N GLN A 13 25.14 21.87 35.28
CA GLN A 13 25.38 20.48 35.71
C GLN A 13 26.69 20.34 36.49
N ALA A 14 27.75 21.02 36.03
CA ALA A 14 29.04 21.05 36.73
C ALA A 14 28.93 21.76 38.09
N ASP A 15 28.15 22.84 38.19
CA ASP A 15 27.90 23.55 39.46
C ASP A 15 27.13 22.67 40.46
N GLU A 16 26.08 21.98 40.00
CA GLU A 16 25.32 21.04 40.82
C GLU A 16 26.21 19.90 41.34
N PHE A 17 27.06 19.34 40.46
CA PHE A 17 28.00 18.28 40.83
C PHE A 17 29.05 18.77 41.84
N LEU A 18 29.60 19.97 41.63
CA LEU A 18 30.52 20.63 42.57
C LEU A 18 29.84 20.86 43.93
N GLY A 19 28.58 21.29 43.94
CA GLY A 19 27.77 21.42 45.15
C GLY A 19 27.58 20.10 45.89
N GLN A 20 27.34 18.99 45.17
CA GLN A 20 27.25 17.66 45.77
C GLN A 20 28.59 17.23 46.39
N ILE A 21 29.72 17.47 45.72
CA ILE A 21 31.06 17.19 46.26
C ILE A 21 31.31 18.01 47.54
N LEU A 22 31.09 19.33 47.48
CA LEU A 22 31.30 20.23 48.62
C LEU A 22 30.43 19.85 49.82
N ARG A 23 29.17 19.44 49.59
CA ARG A 23 28.26 18.97 50.64
C ARG A 23 28.76 17.68 51.28
N ARG A 24 29.14 16.69 50.48
CA ARG A 24 29.59 15.37 50.94
C ARG A 24 30.93 15.41 51.67
N VAL A 25 31.83 16.32 51.28
CA VAL A 25 33.11 16.55 51.97
C VAL A 25 32.90 17.39 53.24
N GLY A 26 31.96 18.35 53.24
CA GLY A 26 31.60 19.13 54.43
C GLY A 26 31.01 18.31 55.59
N GLU A 27 30.39 17.16 55.29
CA GLU A 27 29.88 16.21 56.29
C GLU A 27 31.00 15.44 57.02
N LYS A 28 32.20 15.34 56.43
CA LYS A 28 33.39 14.75 57.05
C LYS A 28 34.25 15.86 57.65
N ARG A 29 34.05 16.17 58.93
CA ARG A 29 34.88 17.15 59.67
C ARG A 29 36.37 16.76 59.60
N GLY A 30 37.13 17.44 58.74
CA GLY A 30 38.59 17.28 58.62
C GLY A 30 39.17 17.49 57.21
N GLU A 31 38.37 17.39 56.14
CA GLU A 31 38.89 17.38 54.75
C GLU A 31 38.69 18.70 53.98
N MET A 32 38.19 19.76 54.62
CA MET A 32 37.93 21.06 53.94
C MET A 32 39.20 21.76 53.43
N GLU A 33 40.38 21.50 54.01
CA GLU A 33 41.64 22.13 53.58
C GLU A 33 42.04 21.69 52.15
N ALA A 34 41.66 20.48 51.73
CA ALA A 34 41.97 19.97 50.38
C ALA A 34 41.16 20.67 49.26
N LEU A 35 40.03 21.29 49.60
CA LEU A 35 39.13 21.97 48.66
C LEU A 35 39.25 23.51 48.72
N ALA A 36 40.18 24.06 49.51
CA ALA A 36 40.33 25.50 49.69
C ALA A 36 40.63 26.28 48.39
N GLY A 37 41.11 25.59 47.35
CA GLY A 37 41.38 26.16 46.02
C GLY A 37 40.27 25.99 44.99
N PHE A 38 39.19 25.26 45.30
CA PHE A 38 38.09 25.05 44.36
C PHE A 38 37.09 26.22 44.40
N PRO A 39 36.51 26.60 43.24
CA PRO A 39 35.43 27.57 43.22
C PRO A 39 34.23 27.03 44.02
N LYS A 40 33.47 27.94 44.64
CA LYS A 40 32.24 27.57 45.36
C LYS A 40 31.06 27.38 44.41
N HIS A 41 31.10 28.10 43.28
CA HIS A 41 30.12 28.04 42.22
C HIS A 41 30.79 28.23 40.85
N LEU A 42 30.18 27.65 39.83
CA LEU A 42 30.48 27.90 38.42
C LEU A 42 29.36 28.74 37.81
N MET A 43 29.73 29.84 37.15
CA MET A 43 28.79 30.81 36.59
C MET A 43 28.94 30.87 35.06
N SER A 44 27.84 31.07 34.35
CA SER A 44 27.79 31.14 32.88
C SER A 44 27.53 32.56 32.35
N ASP A 45 27.68 33.56 33.22
CA ASP A 45 27.45 34.98 32.96
C ASP A 45 28.42 35.58 31.91
N GLY A 46 29.63 35.04 31.80
CA GLY A 46 30.62 35.43 30.80
C GLY A 46 30.32 34.98 29.36
N ILE A 47 29.33 34.12 29.14
CA ILE A 47 28.99 33.62 27.79
C ILE A 47 28.14 34.66 27.07
N VAL A 48 28.68 35.27 26.01
CA VAL A 48 28.01 36.33 25.23
C VAL A 48 27.96 35.98 23.74
N ALA A 49 26.96 36.53 23.05
CA ALA A 49 26.86 36.39 21.60
C ALA A 49 28.05 37.08 20.92
N ALA A 50 28.63 36.42 19.92
CA ALA A 50 29.54 37.08 19.00
C ALA A 50 28.84 38.30 18.37
N ARG A 51 29.60 39.37 18.11
CA ARG A 51 29.09 40.60 17.50
C ARG A 51 29.57 40.71 16.06
N ASP A 52 28.68 41.10 15.16
CA ASP A 52 29.00 41.54 13.79
C ASP A 52 28.72 43.04 13.62
N ASN A 53 28.89 43.57 12.40
CA ASN A 53 28.69 44.99 12.09
C ASN A 53 27.24 45.48 12.30
N SER A 54 26.28 44.57 12.48
CA SER A 54 24.86 44.83 12.73
C SER A 54 24.42 44.60 14.18
N GLY A 55 25.29 44.04 15.04
CA GLY A 55 25.00 43.82 16.46
C GLY A 55 25.32 42.40 16.92
N PRO A 56 24.76 41.93 18.06
CA PRO A 56 24.92 40.54 18.48
C PRO A 56 24.24 39.59 17.50
N VAL A 57 24.93 38.52 17.08
CA VAL A 57 24.48 37.52 16.09
C VAL A 57 23.19 36.80 16.51
N TYR A 58 22.81 36.87 17.79
CA TYR A 58 21.51 36.41 18.30
C TYR A 58 21.11 37.18 19.57
N GLN A 59 19.80 37.29 19.81
CA GLN A 59 19.24 37.98 20.99
C GLN A 59 19.04 37.03 22.18
N LYS A 60 19.01 37.59 23.39
CA LYS A 60 18.71 36.89 24.66
C LYS A 60 17.44 37.51 25.28
N PRO A 61 16.57 36.72 25.96
CA PRO A 61 16.70 35.30 26.27
C PRO A 61 16.48 34.39 25.04
N HIS A 62 17.09 33.20 25.05
CA HIS A 62 16.80 32.19 24.05
C HIS A 62 15.35 31.74 24.21
N ILE A 63 14.61 31.67 23.11
CA ILE A 63 13.24 31.16 23.09
C ILE A 63 13.34 29.70 22.67
N ASN A 64 13.08 28.78 23.60
CA ASN A 64 12.98 27.36 23.34
C ASN A 64 11.51 26.94 23.42
N PHE A 65 11.13 25.90 22.68
CA PHE A 65 9.84 25.25 22.91
C PHE A 65 9.76 24.79 24.37
N GLN A 66 8.75 25.25 25.08
CA GLN A 66 8.42 24.79 26.42
C GLN A 66 7.15 23.98 26.33
N LEU A 67 7.22 22.77 26.85
CA LEU A 67 6.14 21.82 26.89
C LEU A 67 5.25 22.13 28.10
N ALA A 68 3.99 22.49 27.85
CA ALA A 68 2.99 22.65 28.91
C ALA A 68 2.73 21.28 29.55
N HIS A 69 3.27 21.07 30.75
CA HIS A 69 3.24 19.77 31.43
C HIS A 69 1.81 19.24 31.62
N ASP A 70 0.85 20.12 31.93
CA ASP A 70 -0.53 19.72 32.16
C ASP A 70 -1.23 19.28 30.86
N GLU A 71 -1.05 20.03 29.76
CA GLU A 71 -1.65 19.72 28.46
C GLU A 71 -1.05 18.46 27.83
N ILE A 72 0.27 18.27 27.95
CA ILE A 72 0.96 17.08 27.43
C ILE A 72 0.62 15.84 28.26
N ARG A 73 0.42 16.02 29.56
CA ARG A 73 -0.07 14.94 30.41
C ARG A 73 -1.47 14.53 30.01
N GLU A 74 -2.39 15.46 29.75
CA GLU A 74 -3.73 15.14 29.24
C GLU A 74 -3.68 14.50 27.84
N LEU A 75 -2.81 14.97 26.95
CA LEU A 75 -2.58 14.39 25.63
C LEU A 75 -2.07 12.93 25.72
N LEU A 76 -1.09 12.67 26.59
CA LEU A 76 -0.46 11.35 26.80
C LEU A 76 -1.27 10.40 27.69
N MET A 77 -2.24 10.89 28.45
CA MET A 77 -3.12 10.08 29.30
C MET A 77 -4.52 9.88 28.70
N GLY A 78 -4.87 10.64 27.67
CA GLY A 78 -6.16 10.58 26.98
C GLY A 78 -6.15 9.73 25.70
N GLU A 79 -7.31 9.62 25.06
CA GLU A 79 -7.51 8.83 23.83
C GLU A 79 -6.89 9.50 22.58
N GLN A 80 -6.48 10.77 22.64
CA GLN A 80 -6.02 11.55 21.49
C GLN A 80 -4.74 11.01 20.82
N LEU A 81 -3.85 10.36 21.57
CA LEU A 81 -2.62 9.76 21.03
C LEU A 81 -2.75 8.27 20.72
N TYR A 82 -3.71 7.58 21.32
CA TYR A 82 -3.71 6.12 21.38
C TYR A 82 -4.98 5.46 20.84
N GLY A 83 -6.08 6.20 20.70
CA GLY A 83 -7.31 5.81 19.98
C GLY A 83 -8.14 4.68 20.58
N ASP A 84 -7.54 3.67 21.23
CA ASP A 84 -8.19 2.43 21.70
C ASP A 84 -7.69 2.00 23.11
N PRO A 85 -8.60 1.77 24.07
CA PRO A 85 -8.34 1.17 25.38
C PRO A 85 -7.49 -0.11 25.36
N GLY A 86 -7.60 -0.91 24.29
CA GLY A 86 -6.83 -2.14 24.11
C GLY A 86 -5.32 -1.93 24.15
N LEU A 87 -4.83 -0.74 23.77
CA LEU A 87 -3.41 -0.43 23.79
C LEU A 87 -2.81 -0.46 25.20
N ALA A 88 -3.54 -0.02 26.23
CA ALA A 88 -3.04 -0.07 27.61
C ALA A 88 -2.80 -1.53 28.08
N ILE A 89 -3.67 -2.45 27.67
CA ILE A 89 -3.49 -3.89 27.95
C ILE A 89 -2.32 -4.45 27.13
N ARG A 90 -2.16 -4.03 25.87
CA ARG A 90 -0.99 -4.37 25.05
C ARG A 90 0.33 -3.97 25.73
N GLU A 91 0.42 -2.72 26.21
CA GLU A 91 1.59 -2.20 26.91
C GLU A 91 1.85 -2.93 28.23
N LEU A 92 0.81 -3.24 29.01
CA LEU A 92 0.94 -4.06 30.23
C LEU A 92 1.58 -5.42 29.91
N TYR A 93 1.08 -6.11 28.88
CA TYR A 93 1.62 -7.40 28.45
C TYR A 93 3.06 -7.29 27.97
N GLN A 94 3.38 -6.32 27.11
CA GLN A 94 4.74 -6.15 26.59
C GLN A 94 5.76 -5.79 27.69
N ASN A 95 5.36 -4.99 28.68
CA ASN A 95 6.22 -4.69 29.83
C ASN A 95 6.45 -5.92 30.72
N ALA A 96 5.44 -6.76 30.92
CA ALA A 96 5.59 -8.04 31.59
C ALA A 96 6.48 -9.02 30.81
N LEU A 97 6.31 -9.09 29.49
CA LEU A 97 7.13 -9.89 28.57
C LEU A 97 8.62 -9.47 28.64
N ASP A 98 8.90 -8.17 28.54
CA ASP A 98 10.27 -7.63 28.65
C ASP A 98 10.89 -7.94 30.04
N ALA A 99 10.10 -7.87 31.11
CA ALA A 99 10.56 -8.21 32.46
C ALA A 99 10.90 -9.71 32.60
N CYS A 100 10.10 -10.60 32.02
CA CYS A 100 10.39 -12.03 31.98
C CYS A 100 11.64 -12.33 31.13
N ARG A 101 11.75 -11.76 29.92
CA ARG A 101 12.94 -11.90 29.06
C ARG A 101 14.21 -11.44 29.75
N TYR A 102 14.18 -10.33 30.50
CA TYR A 102 15.33 -9.86 31.26
C TYR A 102 15.71 -10.86 32.36
N ARG A 103 14.75 -11.33 33.16
CA ARG A 103 15.07 -12.33 34.20
C ARG A 103 15.67 -13.60 33.60
N GLU A 104 15.12 -14.08 32.49
CA GLU A 104 15.65 -15.23 31.77
C GLU A 104 17.10 -15.02 31.31
N ALA A 105 17.39 -13.89 30.64
CA ALA A 105 18.73 -13.56 30.17
C ALA A 105 19.75 -13.48 31.32
N ARG A 106 19.37 -12.86 32.45
CA ARG A 106 20.24 -12.76 33.63
C ARG A 106 20.50 -14.13 34.27
N LEU A 107 19.45 -14.94 34.44
CA LEU A 107 19.60 -16.28 35.02
C LEU A 107 20.40 -17.22 34.09
N GLU A 108 20.25 -17.08 32.79
CA GLU A 108 21.07 -17.79 31.80
C GLU A 108 22.54 -17.39 31.91
N TYR A 109 22.83 -16.08 32.01
CA TYR A 109 24.19 -15.59 32.21
C TYR A 109 24.82 -16.12 33.50
N LEU A 110 24.09 -16.10 34.63
CA LEU A 110 24.57 -16.62 35.91
C LEU A 110 24.86 -18.13 35.85
N ARG A 111 23.96 -18.91 35.22
CA ARG A 111 24.16 -20.35 35.00
C ARG A 111 25.41 -20.65 34.18
N ARG A 112 25.74 -19.81 33.19
CA ARG A 112 26.97 -19.96 32.37
C ARG A 112 28.21 -19.48 33.12
N GLY A 113 28.11 -18.39 33.88
CA GLY A 113 29.21 -17.79 34.64
C GLY A 113 29.76 -18.68 35.75
N ASP A 114 28.89 -19.49 36.38
CA ASP A 114 29.29 -20.50 37.38
C ASP A 114 30.14 -21.65 36.77
N GLY A 115 30.18 -21.77 35.43
CA GLY A 115 31.03 -22.73 34.72
C GLY A 115 32.42 -22.23 34.32
N GLU A 116 32.62 -20.91 34.15
CA GLU A 116 33.87 -20.35 33.61
C GLU A 116 34.84 -19.81 34.68
N MET A 117 34.37 -19.43 35.87
CA MET A 117 35.28 -19.08 36.98
C MET A 117 36.07 -20.30 37.52
N GLY A 118 35.69 -21.52 37.15
CA GLY A 118 36.42 -22.76 37.46
C GLY A 118 37.46 -23.19 36.40
N ARG A 119 37.62 -22.48 35.28
CA ARG A 119 38.55 -22.83 34.18
C ARG A 119 39.47 -21.69 33.72
N ARG A 120 39.75 -20.70 34.57
CA ARG A 120 40.98 -19.91 34.44
C ARG A 120 42.04 -20.49 35.37
N GLY A 121 42.59 -21.62 34.92
CA GLY A 121 43.91 -22.05 35.36
C GLY A 121 44.97 -21.06 34.89
N ASP A 122 45.98 -20.91 35.74
CA ASP A 122 47.23 -20.19 35.53
C ASP A 122 47.72 -20.17 34.07
N GLY A 123 48.04 -18.97 33.59
CA GLY A 123 48.50 -18.74 32.22
C GLY A 123 49.24 -17.43 32.01
N GLY A 124 50.33 -17.22 32.76
CA GLY A 124 51.55 -16.53 32.29
C GLY A 124 51.52 -15.01 32.08
N MET A 125 51.90 -14.25 33.11
CA MET A 125 52.52 -12.93 32.94
C MET A 125 54.02 -13.05 33.24
N GLY A 126 54.85 -12.65 32.28
CA GLY A 126 56.29 -12.80 32.28
C GLY A 126 57.02 -11.99 33.35
N ARG A 127 58.05 -12.66 33.89
CA ARG A 127 59.14 -12.28 34.80
C ARG A 127 59.72 -10.87 34.60
N TRP A 128 60.11 -10.19 35.70
CA TRP A 128 61.40 -9.54 36.10
C TRP A 128 61.08 -8.58 37.27
N GLY A 129 61.70 -8.54 38.45
CA GLY A 129 62.81 -9.27 39.04
C GLY A 129 62.83 -9.18 40.59
N ASP A 130 63.60 -10.10 41.17
CA ASP A 130 64.28 -10.18 42.46
C ASP A 130 63.75 -9.44 43.71
N ARG A 131 63.35 -10.20 44.74
CA ARG A 131 64.12 -10.40 46.00
C ARG A 131 63.38 -11.29 47.01
N GLU A 132 64.19 -11.95 47.84
CA GLU A 132 63.88 -13.06 48.73
C GLU A 132 63.06 -12.72 49.99
N MET A 133 62.54 -13.82 50.59
CA MET A 133 62.32 -14.09 52.02
C MET A 133 60.95 -13.79 52.65
N GLY A 134 60.37 -14.86 53.24
CA GLY A 134 59.44 -14.78 54.37
C GLY A 134 58.20 -15.67 54.22
N GLY A 135 58.18 -16.81 54.91
CA GLY A 135 57.15 -17.83 54.80
C GLY A 135 55.97 -17.75 55.77
N TRP A 136 55.30 -18.91 55.84
CA TRP A 136 54.31 -19.40 56.80
C TRP A 136 52.83 -19.08 56.54
N GLY A 137 52.08 -20.15 56.27
CA GLY A 137 50.83 -20.40 57.00
C GLY A 137 49.62 -20.77 56.14
N ASP A 138 49.48 -22.07 55.86
CA ASP A 138 48.22 -22.68 55.45
C ASP A 138 47.08 -22.33 56.41
N ARG A 139 46.01 -21.72 55.89
CA ARG A 139 44.65 -21.88 56.38
C ARG A 139 43.69 -21.81 55.19
N GLU A 140 43.49 -22.96 54.56
CA GLU A 140 42.28 -23.24 53.79
C GLU A 140 41.05 -23.00 54.67
N THR A 141 40.34 -21.91 54.40
CA THR A 141 38.92 -21.80 54.76
C THR A 141 38.14 -21.69 53.46
N GLN A 142 37.87 -22.86 52.88
CA GLN A 142 36.85 -23.03 51.84
C GLN A 142 35.51 -22.50 52.37
N ARG A 143 35.17 -21.24 52.07
CA ARG A 143 33.78 -20.78 52.11
C ARG A 143 33.11 -21.18 50.81
N LYS A 144 32.71 -22.46 50.74
CA LYS A 144 31.62 -22.90 49.85
C LYS A 144 30.36 -22.18 50.32
N PHE A 145 29.88 -21.21 49.55
CA PHE A 145 28.52 -20.71 49.72
C PHE A 145 27.61 -21.62 48.89
N PRO A 146 26.62 -22.29 49.49
CA PRO A 146 25.71 -23.13 48.75
C PRO A 146 24.76 -22.25 47.94
N TYR A 147 24.83 -22.38 46.61
CA TYR A 147 23.72 -22.06 45.72
C TYR A 147 22.57 -22.99 46.15
N GLN A 148 21.59 -22.46 46.87
CA GLN A 148 20.36 -23.18 47.14
C GLN A 148 19.57 -23.23 45.83
N ASP A 149 19.23 -24.45 45.40
CA ASP A 149 18.25 -24.74 44.37
C ASP A 149 17.01 -23.85 44.53
N SER A 150 16.95 -22.72 43.81
CA SER A 150 15.67 -22.25 43.32
C SER A 150 15.30 -23.22 42.20
N ALA A 151 14.25 -24.02 42.41
CA ALA A 151 13.58 -24.80 41.38
C ALA A 151 13.59 -24.01 40.05
N GLN A 152 13.96 -24.66 38.94
CA GLN A 152 14.06 -24.05 37.60
C GLN A 152 12.99 -22.97 37.42
N TRP A 153 13.39 -21.70 37.50
CA TRP A 153 12.47 -20.59 37.35
C TRP A 153 11.84 -20.69 35.95
N GLN A 154 10.52 -20.58 35.89
CA GLN A 154 9.76 -20.53 34.65
C GLN A 154 9.00 -19.20 34.65
N GLY A 155 9.20 -18.39 33.60
CA GLY A 155 8.47 -17.15 33.44
C GLY A 155 6.96 -17.39 33.42
N GLU A 156 6.17 -16.46 33.96
CA GLU A 156 4.70 -16.53 33.98
C GLU A 156 4.13 -15.11 33.98
N ILE A 157 3.03 -14.92 33.23
CA ILE A 157 2.27 -13.67 33.17
C ILE A 157 0.80 -13.97 33.49
N ILE A 158 0.23 -13.30 34.49
CA ILE A 158 -1.15 -13.50 34.94
C ILE A 158 -1.93 -12.19 34.92
N PHE A 159 -3.04 -12.17 34.19
CA PHE A 159 -4.03 -11.11 34.20
C PHE A 159 -5.25 -11.47 35.06
N ARG A 160 -5.74 -10.53 35.85
CA ARG A 160 -6.97 -10.68 36.66
C ARG A 160 -7.85 -9.45 36.51
N GLN A 161 -9.12 -9.65 36.16
CA GLN A 161 -10.14 -8.61 36.17
C GLN A 161 -11.23 -8.95 37.19
N GLU A 162 -11.22 -8.27 38.33
CA GLU A 162 -12.07 -8.56 39.48
C GLU A 162 -12.50 -7.28 40.20
N LYS A 163 -13.16 -7.44 41.36
CA LYS A 163 -13.50 -6.35 42.28
C LYS A 163 -12.73 -6.53 43.58
N ASP A 164 -12.24 -5.43 44.13
CA ASP A 164 -11.62 -5.43 45.45
C ASP A 164 -12.67 -5.59 46.58
N GLN A 165 -12.22 -5.61 47.83
CA GLN A 165 -13.08 -5.71 49.02
C GLN A 165 -14.09 -4.55 49.15
N ASN A 166 -13.81 -3.41 48.50
CA ASN A 166 -14.65 -2.22 48.49
C ASN A 166 -15.57 -2.17 47.26
N GLY A 167 -15.56 -3.21 46.42
CA GLY A 167 -16.34 -3.30 45.19
C GLY A 167 -15.79 -2.50 44.01
N ARG A 168 -14.55 -1.98 44.10
CA ARG A 168 -13.88 -1.25 43.01
C ARG A 168 -13.35 -2.23 41.98
N GLU A 169 -13.72 -2.02 40.72
CA GLU A 169 -13.26 -2.84 39.60
C GLU A 169 -11.80 -2.54 39.28
N TYR A 170 -11.03 -3.59 38.97
CA TYR A 170 -9.62 -3.45 38.59
C TYR A 170 -9.23 -4.44 37.49
N ILE A 171 -8.20 -4.09 36.73
CA ILE A 171 -7.43 -5.00 35.88
C ILE A 171 -6.02 -5.09 36.48
N GLU A 172 -5.54 -6.28 36.74
CA GLU A 172 -4.22 -6.56 37.28
C GLU A 172 -3.41 -7.38 36.30
N CYS A 173 -2.14 -7.04 36.12
CA CYS A 173 -1.14 -7.83 35.42
C CYS A 173 -0.03 -8.16 36.41
N GLN A 174 0.31 -9.42 36.56
CA GLN A 174 1.38 -9.93 37.40
C GLN A 174 2.39 -10.70 36.56
N ASP A 175 3.65 -10.30 36.61
CA ASP A 175 4.79 -11.05 36.10
C ASP A 175 5.69 -11.51 37.24
N ASN A 176 6.37 -12.64 37.04
CA ASN A 176 7.45 -13.10 37.91
C ASN A 176 8.83 -12.75 37.31
N GLY A 177 8.93 -11.64 36.58
CA GLY A 177 10.12 -11.20 35.87
C GLY A 177 11.15 -10.53 36.76
N ILE A 178 11.92 -9.62 36.15
CA ILE A 178 13.13 -9.03 36.72
C ILE A 178 12.86 -7.99 37.82
N GLY A 179 11.63 -7.44 37.84
CA GLY A 179 11.17 -6.40 38.77
C GLY A 179 11.90 -5.06 38.66
N MET A 180 11.54 -4.13 39.56
CA MET A 180 12.10 -2.77 39.62
C MET A 180 12.48 -2.41 41.06
N ASP A 181 13.49 -1.56 41.22
CA ASP A 181 13.84 -0.92 42.49
C ASP A 181 13.54 0.60 42.43
N MET A 182 13.95 1.34 43.46
CA MET A 182 13.76 2.80 43.51
C MET A 182 14.45 3.55 42.37
N GLU A 183 15.57 3.05 41.87
CA GLU A 183 16.28 3.68 40.76
C GLU A 183 15.50 3.51 39.46
N HIS A 184 15.04 2.29 39.17
CA HIS A 184 14.22 1.99 37.99
C HIS A 184 12.88 2.76 38.02
N LEU A 185 12.23 2.82 39.19
CA LEU A 185 10.99 3.57 39.36
C LEU A 185 11.17 5.07 39.09
N SER A 186 12.23 5.68 39.63
CA SER A 186 12.46 7.13 39.51
C SER A 186 13.05 7.56 38.17
N LYS A 187 13.89 6.70 37.56
CA LYS A 187 14.64 7.04 36.34
C LYS A 187 13.91 6.64 35.06
N CYS A 188 13.12 5.56 35.07
CA CYS A 188 12.42 5.05 33.88
C CYS A 188 10.90 5.12 34.06
N PHE A 189 10.35 4.50 35.11
CA PHE A 189 8.90 4.38 35.23
C PHE A 189 8.19 5.73 35.41
N ALA A 190 8.77 6.66 36.18
CA ALA A 190 8.22 7.98 36.44
C ALA A 190 8.61 9.05 35.38
N ARG A 191 9.46 8.71 34.40
CA ARG A 191 9.95 9.65 33.38
C ARG A 191 9.52 9.23 31.99
N ALA A 192 8.60 10.00 31.41
CA ALA A 192 8.24 9.87 30.01
C ALA A 192 9.48 10.03 29.11
N GLY A 193 9.67 9.13 28.16
CA GLY A 193 10.74 9.22 27.15
C GLY A 193 12.04 8.49 27.51
N ARG A 194 12.12 7.77 28.63
CA ARG A 194 13.31 6.99 29.01
C ARG A 194 13.00 5.51 29.18
N ARG A 195 13.84 4.64 28.63
CA ARG A 195 13.67 3.17 28.67
C ARG A 195 14.61 2.53 29.67
N PHE A 196 14.28 1.32 30.13
CA PHE A 196 15.21 0.51 30.93
C PHE A 196 16.49 0.17 30.15
N ALA A 197 16.37 0.01 28.83
CA ALA A 197 17.50 -0.26 27.94
C ALA A 197 18.52 0.90 27.87
N ASP A 198 18.11 2.12 28.28
CA ASP A 198 18.99 3.29 28.34
C ASP A 198 19.68 3.45 29.71
N LEU A 199 19.45 2.52 30.65
CA LEU A 199 20.10 2.54 31.96
C LEU A 199 21.52 1.96 31.86
N PRO A 200 22.52 2.57 32.56
CA PRO A 200 23.88 2.05 32.59
C PRO A 200 23.96 0.58 33.03
N GLU A 201 23.15 0.17 34.02
CA GLU A 201 23.07 -1.22 34.49
C GLU A 201 22.80 -2.20 33.34
N PHE A 202 21.78 -1.91 32.53
CA PHE A 202 21.40 -2.77 31.41
C PHE A 202 22.48 -2.79 30.33
N ILE A 203 23.06 -1.64 29.99
CA ILE A 203 24.12 -1.53 28.98
C ILE A 203 25.34 -2.36 29.38
N GLU A 204 25.74 -2.30 30.65
CA GLU A 204 26.87 -3.06 31.19
C GLU A 204 26.61 -4.57 31.16
N GLU A 205 25.41 -5.00 31.57
CA GLU A 205 25.02 -6.41 31.50
C GLU A 205 24.92 -6.93 30.08
N GLN A 206 24.27 -6.18 29.19
CA GLN A 206 24.16 -6.56 27.78
C GLN A 206 25.55 -6.72 27.16
N ALA A 207 26.50 -5.84 27.50
CA ALA A 207 27.89 -5.98 27.07
C ALA A 207 28.59 -7.22 27.65
N ALA A 208 28.22 -7.68 28.84
CA ALA A 208 28.71 -8.93 29.42
C ALA A 208 28.07 -10.15 28.75
N TRP A 209 26.76 -10.12 28.54
CA TRP A 209 25.97 -11.16 27.89
C TRP A 209 26.41 -11.43 26.44
N LEU A 210 26.74 -10.38 25.69
CA LEU A 210 27.25 -10.47 24.32
C LEU A 210 28.65 -11.11 24.23
N LYS A 211 29.39 -11.19 25.34
CA LYS A 211 30.71 -11.86 25.39
C LYS A 211 30.60 -13.37 25.62
N CYS A 212 29.43 -13.89 26.00
CA CYS A 212 29.20 -15.32 26.10
C CYS A 212 29.27 -15.97 24.70
N ASP A 213 29.58 -17.27 24.66
CA ASP A 213 29.50 -18.08 23.45
C ASP A 213 28.51 -19.25 23.64
N PRO A 214 27.35 -19.25 22.95
CA PRO A 214 26.84 -18.20 22.07
C PRO A 214 26.42 -16.93 22.85
N PRO A 215 26.37 -15.75 22.20
CA PRO A 215 25.98 -14.50 22.88
C PRO A 215 24.54 -14.57 23.39
N ILE A 216 24.31 -14.09 24.62
CA ILE A 216 22.96 -13.91 25.16
C ILE A 216 22.47 -12.54 24.69
N LYS A 217 21.38 -12.51 23.91
CA LYS A 217 20.79 -11.28 23.39
C LYS A 217 19.41 -11.08 24.00
N LEU A 218 19.12 -9.85 24.41
CA LEU A 218 17.79 -9.41 24.81
C LEU A 218 17.32 -8.35 23.83
N TYR A 219 16.07 -8.51 23.36
CA TYR A 219 15.40 -7.59 22.44
C TYR A 219 14.25 -6.90 23.19
N PRO A 220 14.42 -5.66 23.66
CA PRO A 220 13.37 -4.92 24.35
C PRO A 220 12.24 -4.52 23.40
N ASN A 221 10.97 -4.73 23.80
CA ASN A 221 9.82 -4.17 23.10
C ASN A 221 9.68 -2.65 23.31
N SER A 222 10.20 -2.13 24.43
CA SER A 222 10.09 -0.70 24.76
C SER A 222 10.85 0.19 23.75
N GLN A 223 10.13 0.92 22.88
CA GLN A 223 10.73 1.83 21.90
C GLN A 223 10.78 3.30 22.35
N PHE A 224 9.75 3.79 23.05
CA PHE A 224 9.57 5.23 23.34
C PHE A 224 9.63 5.61 24.82
N GLY A 225 9.51 4.66 25.76
CA GLY A 225 9.54 4.96 27.21
C GLY A 225 8.34 5.78 27.73
N VAL A 226 7.18 5.71 27.08
CA VAL A 226 5.94 6.40 27.49
C VAL A 226 4.77 5.46 27.83
N GLY A 227 4.95 4.14 27.62
CA GLY A 227 3.87 3.14 27.70
C GLY A 227 3.23 2.93 29.08
N VAL A 228 3.74 3.55 30.14
CA VAL A 228 3.09 3.55 31.47
C VAL A 228 1.95 4.58 31.52
N LEU A 229 2.03 5.65 30.72
CA LEU A 229 1.01 6.71 30.73
C LEU A 229 -0.30 6.25 30.10
N SER A 230 -0.25 5.30 29.15
CA SER A 230 -1.43 4.68 28.55
C SER A 230 -2.32 3.99 29.59
N TYR A 231 -1.78 3.57 30.73
CA TYR A 231 -2.56 2.92 31.80
C TYR A 231 -3.66 3.81 32.36
N PHE A 232 -3.43 5.13 32.38
CA PHE A 232 -4.41 6.10 32.84
C PHE A 232 -5.60 6.28 31.89
N MET A 233 -5.52 5.76 30.66
CA MET A 233 -6.72 5.64 29.80
C MET A 233 -7.77 4.71 30.41
N LEU A 234 -7.33 3.69 31.17
CA LEU A 234 -8.22 2.71 31.79
C LEU A 234 -8.53 3.01 33.26
N ALA A 235 -7.62 3.70 33.96
CA ALA A 235 -7.63 3.75 35.42
C ALA A 235 -7.41 5.14 36.01
N ASP A 236 -8.13 5.41 37.12
CA ASP A 236 -7.96 6.61 37.93
C ASP A 236 -6.78 6.50 38.90
N GLU A 237 -6.36 5.27 39.19
CA GLU A 237 -5.30 4.96 40.15
C GLU A 237 -4.56 3.70 39.74
N ILE A 238 -3.24 3.73 39.88
CA ILE A 238 -2.34 2.62 39.58
C ILE A 238 -1.66 2.21 40.88
N GLU A 239 -1.70 0.92 41.20
CA GLU A 239 -0.94 0.31 42.28
C GLU A 239 0.11 -0.64 41.69
N VAL A 240 1.38 -0.47 42.04
CA VAL A 240 2.48 -1.33 41.59
C VAL A 240 3.15 -1.96 42.79
N GLU A 241 3.14 -3.28 42.89
CA GLU A 241 4.05 -4.01 43.76
C GLU A 241 5.20 -4.58 42.94
N THR A 242 6.44 -4.31 43.33
CA THR A 242 7.60 -4.77 42.56
C THR A 242 8.76 -5.16 43.46
N CYS A 243 9.57 -6.11 43.01
CA CYS A 243 10.77 -6.57 43.70
C CYS A 243 11.84 -6.89 42.66
N ARG A 244 12.93 -6.12 42.65
CA ARG A 244 14.05 -6.28 41.72
C ARG A 244 14.85 -7.55 42.06
N LEU A 245 15.17 -8.37 41.06
CA LEU A 245 16.24 -9.36 41.19
C LEU A 245 17.57 -8.63 41.03
N ASP A 246 18.52 -8.83 41.93
CA ASP A 246 19.86 -8.24 41.82
C ASP A 246 20.75 -8.99 40.80
N HIS A 247 21.98 -8.52 40.60
CA HIS A 247 22.94 -9.17 39.69
C HIS A 247 23.41 -10.55 40.16
N GLN A 248 23.16 -10.93 41.41
CA GLN A 248 23.49 -12.25 41.96
C GLN A 248 22.30 -13.23 41.86
N GLY A 249 21.18 -12.81 41.27
CA GLY A 249 19.98 -13.63 41.18
C GLY A 249 19.18 -13.68 42.48
N LYS A 250 19.36 -12.73 43.40
CA LYS A 250 18.61 -12.66 44.67
C LYS A 250 17.55 -11.57 44.65
N PRO A 251 16.36 -11.82 45.24
CA PRO A 251 15.34 -10.78 45.40
C PRO A 251 15.81 -9.64 46.33
N GLY A 252 15.57 -8.41 45.90
CA GLY A 252 15.87 -7.20 46.64
C GLY A 252 14.75 -6.75 47.59
N GLU A 253 14.68 -5.45 47.84
CA GLU A 253 13.60 -4.83 48.62
C GLU A 253 12.31 -4.81 47.79
N LYS A 254 11.21 -5.29 48.39
CA LYS A 254 9.87 -5.21 47.82
C LYS A 254 9.28 -3.83 48.07
N LEU A 255 8.76 -3.22 47.01
CA LEU A 255 8.18 -1.88 47.04
C LEU A 255 6.70 -1.93 46.67
N LEU A 256 5.88 -1.15 47.36
CA LEU A 256 4.50 -0.84 47.01
C LEU A 256 4.42 0.63 46.58
N VAL A 257 3.98 0.88 45.36
CA VAL A 257 3.86 2.20 44.76
C VAL A 257 2.40 2.46 44.46
N ARG A 258 1.89 3.64 44.84
CA ARG A 258 0.54 4.10 44.48
C ARG A 258 0.61 5.43 43.74
N ILE A 259 -0.08 5.50 42.62
CA ILE A 259 -0.05 6.63 41.69
C ILE A 259 -1.48 7.05 41.36
N PRO A 260 -1.98 8.15 41.96
CA PRO A 260 -3.26 8.73 41.60
C PRO A 260 -3.14 9.50 40.27
N GLY A 261 -4.04 9.25 39.32
CA GLY A 261 -4.01 9.89 37.99
C GLY A 261 -4.09 11.41 38.01
N SER A 262 -4.80 11.99 38.98
CA SER A 262 -4.95 13.45 39.11
C SER A 262 -3.66 14.19 39.47
N SER A 263 -2.74 13.55 40.20
CA SER A 263 -1.55 14.20 40.77
C SER A 263 -0.24 13.80 40.12
N GLY A 264 -0.17 12.61 39.51
CA GLY A 264 1.09 12.04 39.01
C GLY A 264 2.15 11.79 40.11
N LEU A 265 1.81 11.96 41.39
CA LEU A 265 2.74 11.79 42.51
C LEU A 265 2.82 10.33 42.93
N PHE A 266 4.04 9.81 42.99
CA PHE A 266 4.35 8.44 43.37
C PHE A 266 4.46 8.35 44.89
N ARG A 267 3.59 7.55 45.52
CA ARG A 267 3.72 7.19 46.93
C ARG A 267 4.38 5.83 47.01
N VAL A 268 5.65 5.78 47.39
CA VAL A 268 6.42 4.54 47.50
C VAL A 268 6.57 4.13 48.96
N GLN A 269 6.27 2.87 49.26
CA GLN A 269 6.37 2.26 50.57
C GLN A 269 7.23 0.98 50.49
N PRO A 270 8.33 0.87 51.25
CA PRO A 270 9.07 -0.38 51.36
C PRO A 270 8.30 -1.40 52.20
N LEU A 271 8.28 -2.65 51.73
CA LEU A 271 7.64 -3.79 52.39
C LEU A 271 8.65 -4.80 52.96
N GLY A 272 9.93 -4.49 52.93
CA GLY A 272 11.03 -5.37 53.35
C GLY A 272 11.57 -6.23 52.21
N ILE A 273 12.45 -7.18 52.51
CA ILE A 273 13.07 -8.06 51.51
C ILE A 273 12.02 -9.00 50.92
N GLY A 274 11.92 -9.04 49.60
CA GLY A 274 10.99 -9.91 48.88
C GLY A 274 11.39 -11.38 48.97
N SER A 275 10.40 -12.27 48.85
CA SER A 275 10.64 -13.72 48.73
C SER A 275 10.99 -14.16 47.31
N ASP A 276 10.62 -13.37 46.31
CA ASP A 276 10.89 -13.57 44.88
C ASP A 276 10.88 -12.22 44.15
N SER A 277 11.36 -12.16 42.92
CA SER A 277 11.32 -10.98 42.04
C SER A 277 10.09 -10.97 41.12
N GLY A 278 9.76 -9.79 40.59
CA GLY A 278 8.67 -9.60 39.64
C GLY A 278 7.93 -8.29 39.86
N THR A 279 6.87 -8.07 39.08
CA THR A 279 6.01 -6.90 39.22
C THR A 279 4.54 -7.29 39.15
N ARG A 280 3.71 -6.65 39.98
CA ARG A 280 2.25 -6.70 39.91
C ARG A 280 1.73 -5.27 39.75
N ILE A 281 1.13 -4.98 38.60
CA ILE A 281 0.49 -3.70 38.30
C ILE A 281 -1.02 -3.89 38.37
N ARG A 282 -1.70 -3.11 39.19
CA ARG A 282 -3.15 -3.07 39.31
C ARG A 282 -3.67 -1.70 38.88
N LEU A 283 -4.50 -1.73 37.85
CA LEU A 283 -5.20 -0.60 37.26
C LEU A 283 -6.61 -0.54 37.85
N TYR A 284 -6.89 0.43 38.70
CA TYR A 284 -8.22 0.63 39.24
C TYR A 284 -9.09 1.40 38.25
N LEU A 285 -10.06 0.70 37.65
CA LEU A 285 -10.81 1.20 36.51
C LEU A 285 -11.61 2.46 36.86
N ASN A 286 -11.59 3.43 35.94
CA ASN A 286 -12.39 4.65 36.06
C ASN A 286 -13.89 4.32 35.94
N ARG A 287 -14.73 5.03 36.70
CA ARG A 287 -16.21 4.89 36.69
C ARG A 287 -16.90 5.54 35.48
N THR A 288 -16.20 6.34 34.66
CA THR A 288 -16.82 7.31 33.74
C THR A 288 -16.45 7.23 32.25
N HIS A 289 -15.52 6.38 31.81
CA HIS A 289 -15.09 6.33 30.39
C HIS A 289 -15.47 5.05 29.63
N HIS A 290 -15.67 5.24 28.33
CA HIS A 290 -16.32 4.42 27.29
C HIS A 290 -17.85 4.47 27.36
N GLU A 291 -18.47 4.97 26.29
CA GLU A 291 -19.91 5.21 26.05
C GLU A 291 -20.84 4.04 26.42
N GLY A 292 -20.94 3.69 27.71
CA GLY A 292 -21.66 2.51 28.19
C GLY A 292 -21.02 1.16 27.87
N GLN A 293 -19.81 1.08 27.28
CA GLN A 293 -19.15 -0.19 26.97
C GLN A 293 -18.23 -0.65 28.11
N ARG A 294 -18.47 -1.86 28.64
CA ARG A 294 -17.60 -2.47 29.65
C ARG A 294 -16.38 -3.12 28.98
N ILE A 295 -15.18 -2.76 29.43
CA ILE A 295 -13.93 -3.39 29.01
C ILE A 295 -13.88 -4.85 29.49
N SER A 296 -13.49 -5.76 28.60
CA SER A 296 -13.15 -7.15 28.96
C SER A 296 -11.69 -7.42 28.64
N CYS A 297 -10.90 -7.69 29.68
CA CYS A 297 -9.49 -8.05 29.52
C CYS A 297 -9.34 -9.36 28.72
N ILE A 298 -10.26 -10.32 28.89
CA ILE A 298 -10.26 -11.57 28.12
C ILE A 298 -10.47 -11.30 26.63
N GLU A 299 -11.49 -10.52 26.24
CA GLU A 299 -11.74 -10.29 24.81
C GLU A 299 -10.61 -9.48 24.16
N ILE A 300 -10.06 -8.49 24.86
CA ILE A 300 -8.93 -7.70 24.35
C ILE A 300 -7.70 -8.58 24.16
N LEU A 301 -7.31 -9.39 25.16
CA LEU A 301 -6.16 -10.29 25.01
C LEU A 301 -6.39 -11.37 23.94
N ARG A 302 -7.61 -11.87 23.76
CA ARG A 302 -7.94 -12.78 22.64
C ARG A 302 -7.69 -12.16 21.28
N GLN A 303 -8.00 -10.87 21.11
CA GLN A 303 -7.77 -10.17 19.86
C GLN A 303 -6.29 -9.80 19.67
N LEU A 304 -5.60 -9.42 20.74
CA LEU A 304 -4.22 -8.92 20.69
C LEU A 304 -3.16 -10.01 20.74
N LEU A 305 -3.26 -10.96 21.66
CA LEU A 305 -2.22 -11.97 21.94
C LEU A 305 -2.58 -13.28 21.23
N TRP A 306 -1.82 -13.62 20.20
CA TRP A 306 -2.05 -14.84 19.43
C TRP A 306 -1.05 -15.93 19.80
N ILE A 307 0.18 -15.56 20.18
CA ILE A 307 1.22 -16.47 20.62
C ILE A 307 1.86 -15.89 21.88
N ALA A 308 1.99 -16.69 22.93
CA ALA A 308 2.65 -16.27 24.16
C ALA A 308 4.01 -16.96 24.32
N GLU A 309 5.06 -16.19 24.54
CA GLU A 309 6.41 -16.72 24.82
C GLU A 309 6.53 -17.34 26.22
N PHE A 310 5.81 -16.77 27.18
CA PHE A 310 5.67 -17.29 28.53
C PHE A 310 4.23 -17.74 28.80
N PRO A 311 4.00 -18.77 29.64
CA PRO A 311 2.68 -19.13 30.11
C PRO A 311 1.90 -17.89 30.53
N THR A 312 0.81 -17.62 29.81
CA THR A 312 -0.01 -16.43 30.03
C THR A 312 -1.42 -16.86 30.37
N GLU A 313 -1.90 -16.42 31.53
CA GLU A 313 -3.25 -16.72 32.00
C GLU A 313 -4.05 -15.44 32.21
N VAL A 314 -5.32 -15.43 31.83
CA VAL A 314 -6.26 -14.35 32.16
C VAL A 314 -7.48 -14.91 32.89
N ARG A 315 -7.90 -14.21 33.95
CA ARG A 315 -9.12 -14.49 34.71
C ARG A 315 -10.04 -13.29 34.71
N GLN A 316 -11.32 -13.50 34.43
CA GLN A 316 -12.38 -12.50 34.58
C GLN A 316 -13.62 -13.13 35.21
N GLY A 317 -13.79 -12.94 36.52
CA GLY A 317 -14.81 -13.64 37.29
C GLY A 317 -14.63 -15.16 37.21
N ALA A 318 -15.64 -15.88 36.72
CA ALA A 318 -15.57 -17.34 36.51
C ALA A 318 -14.92 -17.75 35.19
N ARG A 319 -14.68 -16.80 34.26
CA ARG A 319 -14.05 -17.08 32.97
C ARG A 319 -12.53 -17.14 33.13
N ARG A 320 -11.90 -18.11 32.50
CA ARG A 320 -10.45 -18.32 32.48
C ARG A 320 -10.01 -18.62 31.05
N GLU A 321 -8.92 -18.02 30.63
CA GLU A 321 -8.25 -18.33 29.36
C GLU A 321 -6.75 -18.47 29.59
N ILE A 322 -6.14 -19.40 28.85
CA ILE A 322 -4.70 -19.73 28.96
C ILE A 322 -4.10 -19.72 27.56
N TRP A 323 -2.95 -19.09 27.40
CA TRP A 323 -2.10 -19.23 26.23
C TRP A 323 -0.97 -20.18 26.58
N GLU A 324 -0.93 -21.30 25.85
CA GLU A 324 0.17 -22.24 25.90
C GLU A 324 1.39 -21.64 25.20
N VAL A 325 2.57 -21.97 25.71
CA VAL A 325 3.85 -21.41 25.23
C VAL A 325 4.06 -21.74 23.75
N ASN A 326 4.33 -20.72 22.95
CA ASN A 326 4.65 -20.81 21.52
C ASN A 326 3.59 -21.55 20.68
N GLN A 327 2.34 -21.60 21.13
CA GLN A 327 1.22 -22.13 20.36
C GLN A 327 0.33 -21.01 19.83
N LEU A 328 -0.03 -21.09 18.56
CA LEU A 328 -0.99 -20.16 17.96
C LEU A 328 -2.39 -20.39 18.53
N LYS A 329 -2.94 -19.35 19.12
CA LYS A 329 -4.31 -19.26 19.60
C LYS A 329 -5.06 -18.20 18.82
N HIS A 330 -5.49 -18.56 17.61
CA HIS A 330 -6.26 -17.67 16.74
C HIS A 330 -7.59 -17.28 17.41
N PRO A 331 -8.04 -16.01 17.34
CA PRO A 331 -9.26 -15.55 18.01
C PRO A 331 -10.53 -16.23 17.49
N GLU A 332 -10.54 -16.56 16.20
CA GLU A 332 -11.73 -17.06 15.50
C GLU A 332 -11.59 -18.50 14.98
N LEU A 333 -10.37 -19.00 14.81
CA LEU A 333 -10.12 -20.30 14.19
C LEU A 333 -9.77 -21.34 15.26
N PRO A 334 -10.40 -22.53 15.22
CA PRO A 334 -10.05 -23.61 16.13
C PRO A 334 -8.68 -24.20 15.76
N PRO A 335 -7.93 -24.79 16.73
CA PRO A 335 -6.56 -25.27 16.49
C PRO A 335 -6.38 -26.24 15.33
N HIS A 336 -7.36 -27.11 15.03
CA HIS A 336 -7.27 -28.05 13.91
C HIS A 336 -7.27 -27.37 12.52
N ARG A 337 -7.68 -26.09 12.45
CA ARG A 337 -7.63 -25.24 11.24
C ARG A 337 -6.36 -24.41 11.15
N CYS A 338 -5.42 -24.60 12.07
CA CYS A 338 -4.13 -23.93 12.10
C CYS A 338 -3.03 -25.01 12.07
N LEU A 339 -2.27 -25.09 10.97
CA LEU A 339 -1.17 -26.03 10.82
C LEU A 339 0.16 -25.33 11.15
N PRO A 340 0.86 -25.70 12.24
CA PRO A 340 2.20 -25.19 12.51
C PRO A 340 3.20 -25.70 11.46
N ALA A 341 4.06 -24.81 10.99
CA ALA A 341 5.06 -25.06 9.95
C ALA A 341 6.44 -24.54 10.35
N GLY A 342 6.88 -24.90 11.56
CA GLY A 342 8.08 -24.39 12.22
C GLY A 342 7.73 -23.54 13.44
N ASP A 343 8.71 -22.78 13.94
CA ASP A 343 8.55 -22.00 15.18
C ASP A 343 7.84 -20.66 14.97
N ASN A 344 7.82 -20.15 13.73
CA ASN A 344 7.40 -18.78 13.40
C ASN A 344 6.28 -18.71 12.36
N LEU A 345 5.75 -19.85 11.92
CA LEU A 345 4.83 -19.94 10.78
C LEU A 345 3.67 -20.89 11.06
N TRP A 346 2.47 -20.44 10.74
CA TRP A 346 1.26 -21.27 10.77
C TRP A 346 0.44 -21.05 9.51
N TRP A 347 0.07 -22.12 8.83
CA TRP A 347 -0.94 -22.08 7.77
C TRP A 347 -2.32 -22.06 8.41
N VAL A 348 -3.18 -21.14 8.00
CA VAL A 348 -4.52 -20.97 8.57
C VAL A 348 -5.59 -21.13 7.50
N ALA A 349 -6.64 -21.86 7.83
CA ALA A 349 -7.72 -22.12 6.90
C ALA A 349 -8.40 -20.81 6.50
N ASP A 350 -8.82 -20.72 5.24
CA ASP A 350 -9.56 -19.58 4.73
C ASP A 350 -11.07 -19.84 4.86
N GLU A 351 -11.78 -18.91 5.49
CA GLU A 351 -13.22 -18.97 5.68
C GLU A 351 -13.88 -17.62 5.43
N TYR A 352 -15.04 -17.67 4.78
CA TYR A 352 -15.83 -16.49 4.48
C TYR A 352 -16.26 -15.80 5.79
N HIS A 353 -15.89 -14.52 5.97
CA HIS A 353 -16.09 -13.68 7.16
C HIS A 353 -15.13 -13.85 8.34
N ILE A 354 -14.15 -14.75 8.28
CA ILE A 354 -13.13 -14.87 9.32
C ILE A 354 -11.96 -13.95 9.01
N ASN A 355 -11.40 -13.31 10.03
CA ASN A 355 -10.22 -12.48 9.86
C ASN A 355 -9.08 -13.36 9.31
N GLU A 356 -8.56 -13.00 8.14
CA GLU A 356 -7.46 -13.70 7.48
C GLU A 356 -6.23 -13.71 8.40
N GLY A 357 -5.25 -14.55 8.10
CA GLY A 357 -3.99 -14.55 8.84
C GLY A 357 -3.30 -13.17 8.83
N CYS A 358 -2.22 -13.03 9.57
CA CYS A 358 -1.53 -11.74 9.71
C CYS A 358 -0.05 -11.93 10.01
N ILE A 359 0.70 -10.83 9.97
CA ILE A 359 2.02 -10.77 10.59
C ILE A 359 1.84 -10.40 12.06
N LEU A 360 2.46 -11.19 12.94
CA LEU A 360 2.55 -10.92 14.37
C LEU A 360 3.91 -10.30 14.70
N SER A 361 3.95 -9.50 15.75
CA SER A 361 5.18 -8.95 16.34
C SER A 361 5.27 -9.46 17.78
N ASP A 362 6.25 -10.30 18.09
CA ASP A 362 6.38 -10.96 19.40
C ASP A 362 5.07 -11.64 19.86
N GLY A 363 4.37 -12.28 18.92
CA GLY A 363 3.11 -12.98 19.17
C GLY A 363 1.87 -12.09 19.30
N LEU A 364 2.03 -10.76 19.16
CA LEU A 364 0.94 -9.79 19.17
C LEU A 364 0.47 -9.44 17.75
N HIS A 365 -0.84 -9.33 17.58
CA HIS A 365 -1.50 -8.97 16.33
C HIS A 365 -1.05 -7.60 15.79
N THR A 366 -0.84 -7.53 14.48
CA THR A 366 -0.68 -6.30 13.71
C THR A 366 -1.77 -6.24 12.63
N GLU A 367 -2.04 -5.06 12.09
CA GLU A 367 -3.03 -4.86 11.02
C GLU A 367 -2.51 -5.26 9.63
N GLU A 368 -1.28 -5.78 9.54
CA GLU A 368 -0.70 -6.33 8.30
C GLU A 368 -1.29 -7.72 8.00
N LYS A 369 -2.37 -7.72 7.20
CA LYS A 369 -3.11 -8.92 6.82
C LYS A 369 -2.35 -9.83 5.86
N GLN A 370 -2.59 -11.13 5.98
CA GLN A 370 -1.98 -12.20 5.22
C GLN A 370 -3.01 -13.28 4.91
N SER A 371 -3.28 -13.51 3.63
CA SER A 371 -4.24 -14.53 3.23
C SER A 371 -3.68 -15.93 3.51
N GLY A 372 -4.37 -16.71 4.35
CA GLY A 372 -4.06 -18.11 4.60
C GLY A 372 -2.85 -18.39 5.49
N VAL A 373 -2.19 -17.38 6.06
CA VAL A 373 -0.96 -17.61 6.83
C VAL A 373 -0.77 -16.64 7.99
N VAL A 374 -0.22 -17.13 9.11
CA VAL A 374 0.23 -16.33 10.24
C VAL A 374 1.73 -16.46 10.39
N VAL A 375 2.44 -15.32 10.38
CA VAL A 375 3.89 -15.26 10.52
C VAL A 375 4.23 -14.47 11.77
N ASN A 376 4.99 -15.05 12.70
CA ASN A 376 5.44 -14.35 13.89
C ASN A 376 6.87 -13.84 13.72
N LEU A 377 7.03 -12.52 13.66
CA LEU A 377 8.33 -11.86 13.62
C LEU A 377 8.78 -11.48 15.04
N HIS A 378 10.01 -11.85 15.38
CA HIS A 378 10.62 -11.57 16.68
C HIS A 378 12.14 -11.53 16.57
N GLN A 379 12.81 -11.07 17.64
CA GLN A 379 14.27 -11.02 17.77
C GLN A 379 14.96 -10.26 16.62
N ASP A 380 15.88 -10.91 15.89
CA ASP A 380 16.64 -10.31 14.79
C ASP A 380 15.74 -9.88 13.60
N TYR A 381 14.49 -10.37 13.54
CA TYR A 381 13.52 -10.04 12.49
C TYR A 381 12.37 -9.15 12.99
N TYR A 382 12.51 -8.53 14.17
CA TYR A 382 11.49 -7.66 14.74
C TYR A 382 11.12 -6.50 13.80
N PRO A 383 9.83 -6.30 13.47
CA PRO A 383 9.42 -5.28 12.52
C PRO A 383 9.44 -3.88 13.12
N ARG A 384 9.68 -2.86 12.29
CA ARG A 384 9.46 -1.48 12.69
C ARG A 384 7.97 -1.17 12.63
N LEU A 385 7.37 -0.78 13.75
CA LEU A 385 5.94 -0.49 13.86
C LEU A 385 5.65 1.02 13.91
N THR A 386 4.40 1.38 13.63
CA THR A 386 3.83 2.70 13.95
C THR A 386 3.77 2.95 15.47
N VAL A 387 3.54 4.21 15.87
CA VAL A 387 3.50 4.61 17.30
C VAL A 387 2.39 3.87 18.08
N ASP A 388 1.25 3.64 17.44
CA ASP A 388 0.12 2.87 17.99
C ASP A 388 0.32 1.34 17.94
N ARG A 389 1.46 0.88 17.39
CA ARG A 389 1.89 -0.53 17.27
C ARG A 389 0.92 -1.42 16.50
N LYS A 390 0.13 -0.82 15.60
CA LYS A 390 -0.85 -1.53 14.77
C LYS A 390 -0.29 -1.87 13.40
N GLU A 391 0.41 -0.95 12.73
CA GLU A 391 0.88 -1.15 11.36
C GLU A 391 2.40 -1.40 11.30
N ILE A 392 2.83 -2.16 10.30
CA ILE A 392 4.25 -2.43 10.01
C ILE A 392 4.77 -1.39 9.01
N VAL A 393 5.78 -0.63 9.43
CA VAL A 393 6.50 0.35 8.59
C VAL A 393 7.62 -0.33 7.79
N GLU A 394 8.35 -1.25 8.42
CA GLU A 394 9.51 -1.92 7.80
C GLU A 394 9.66 -3.34 8.34
N CYS A 395 9.91 -4.31 7.45
CA CYS A 395 10.18 -5.71 7.81
C CYS A 395 11.00 -6.41 6.73
N ASP A 396 11.69 -7.50 7.11
CA ASP A 396 12.43 -8.34 6.18
C ASP A 396 11.47 -9.25 5.38
N ARG A 397 11.09 -8.77 4.19
CA ARG A 397 10.19 -9.51 3.29
C ARG A 397 10.86 -10.75 2.69
N GLN A 398 12.18 -10.78 2.55
CA GLN A 398 12.89 -11.94 2.01
C GLN A 398 12.86 -13.08 3.02
N TYR A 399 13.12 -12.78 4.30
CA TYR A 399 12.97 -13.74 5.39
C TYR A 399 11.58 -14.37 5.42
N ILE A 400 10.51 -13.56 5.27
CA ILE A 400 9.13 -14.07 5.21
C ILE A 400 8.95 -15.04 4.03
N LYS A 401 9.41 -14.66 2.82
CA LYS A 401 9.31 -15.52 1.63
C LYS A 401 10.05 -16.85 1.82
N ASP A 402 11.24 -16.82 2.40
CA ASP A 402 12.04 -18.01 2.68
C ASP A 402 11.35 -18.92 3.70
N LEU A 403 10.76 -18.33 4.75
CA LEU A 403 9.99 -19.05 5.77
C LEU A 403 8.76 -19.74 5.15
N LEU A 404 8.00 -19.02 4.31
CA LEU A 404 6.84 -19.56 3.59
C LEU A 404 7.24 -20.72 2.66
N ALA A 405 8.32 -20.54 1.89
CA ALA A 405 8.84 -21.57 0.99
C ALA A 405 9.25 -22.83 1.78
N GLN A 406 9.95 -22.69 2.91
CA GLN A 406 10.33 -23.82 3.76
C GLN A 406 9.13 -24.48 4.43
N GLY A 407 8.12 -23.70 4.83
CA GLY A 407 6.92 -24.17 5.51
C GLY A 407 5.92 -24.88 4.59
N SER A 408 5.98 -24.63 3.29
CA SER A 408 5.05 -25.21 2.31
C SER A 408 5.10 -26.75 2.25
N LYS A 409 6.23 -27.37 2.63
CA LYS A 409 6.38 -28.83 2.72
C LYS A 409 5.40 -29.50 3.70
N PHE A 410 4.88 -28.75 4.67
CA PHE A 410 3.92 -29.27 5.67
C PHE A 410 2.47 -29.28 5.16
N LEU A 411 2.16 -28.58 4.06
CA LEU A 411 0.79 -28.45 3.55
C LEU A 411 0.21 -29.73 2.96
N GLN A 412 1.05 -30.72 2.65
CA GLN A 412 0.70 -31.92 1.86
C GLN A 412 -0.47 -32.74 2.44
N GLU A 413 -0.57 -32.82 3.76
CA GLU A 413 -1.60 -33.62 4.45
C GLU A 413 -2.73 -32.76 5.05
N TRP A 414 -2.71 -31.45 4.78
CA TRP A 414 -3.63 -30.53 5.44
C TRP A 414 -4.97 -30.46 4.71
N GLU A 415 -6.05 -30.90 5.38
CA GLU A 415 -7.39 -30.98 4.79
C GLU A 415 -7.93 -29.63 4.29
N PHE A 416 -7.45 -28.51 4.85
CA PHE A 416 -7.90 -27.17 4.52
C PHE A 416 -7.14 -26.54 3.35
N LEU A 417 -6.14 -27.23 2.78
CA LEU A 417 -5.54 -26.87 1.51
C LEU A 417 -6.54 -27.12 0.39
N THR A 418 -7.24 -26.06 -0.03
CA THR A 418 -8.21 -26.07 -1.14
C THR A 418 -7.69 -25.24 -2.30
N LEU A 419 -8.28 -25.43 -3.49
CA LEU A 419 -7.93 -24.62 -4.65
C LEU A 419 -8.27 -23.13 -4.43
N SER A 420 -9.41 -22.82 -3.80
CA SER A 420 -9.78 -21.44 -3.43
C SER A 420 -8.81 -20.80 -2.45
N TRP A 421 -8.33 -21.57 -1.44
CA TRP A 421 -7.28 -21.11 -0.53
C TRP A 421 -5.99 -20.77 -1.30
N LEU A 422 -5.59 -21.66 -2.22
CA LEU A 422 -4.36 -21.51 -3.00
C LEU A 422 -4.42 -20.32 -3.95
N TRP A 423 -5.58 -20.05 -4.56
CA TRP A 423 -5.83 -18.86 -5.37
C TRP A 423 -5.61 -17.57 -4.58
N LYS A 424 -6.21 -17.45 -3.38
CA LYS A 424 -6.05 -16.27 -2.53
C LYS A 424 -4.61 -16.09 -2.05
N PHE A 425 -3.98 -17.16 -1.58
CA PHE A 425 -2.58 -17.14 -1.13
C PHE A 425 -1.63 -16.70 -2.25
N SER A 426 -1.81 -17.28 -3.45
CA SER A 426 -0.97 -17.02 -4.61
C SER A 426 -1.04 -15.57 -5.11
N LYS A 427 -2.11 -14.82 -4.79
CA LYS A 427 -2.23 -13.40 -5.12
C LYS A 427 -1.08 -12.57 -4.52
N LYS A 428 -0.74 -12.81 -3.25
CA LYS A 428 0.34 -12.10 -2.54
C LYS A 428 1.70 -12.80 -2.69
N TYR A 429 1.71 -14.14 -2.82
CA TYR A 429 2.93 -14.95 -2.88
C TYR A 429 2.96 -15.89 -4.09
N PRO A 430 3.00 -15.39 -5.34
CA PRO A 430 2.89 -16.23 -6.54
C PRO A 430 4.02 -17.26 -6.66
N ASN A 431 5.26 -16.89 -6.35
CA ASN A 431 6.41 -17.80 -6.39
C ASN A 431 6.30 -18.95 -5.38
N VAL A 432 5.78 -18.67 -4.17
CA VAL A 432 5.53 -19.70 -3.16
C VAL A 432 4.33 -20.56 -3.57
N GLY A 433 3.28 -19.93 -4.12
CA GLY A 433 2.13 -20.62 -4.70
C GLY A 433 2.54 -21.63 -5.77
N LEU A 434 3.44 -21.24 -6.69
CA LEU A 434 3.97 -22.14 -7.73
C LEU A 434 4.69 -23.34 -7.11
N TYR A 435 5.52 -23.13 -6.08
CA TYR A 435 6.17 -24.22 -5.37
C TYR A 435 5.16 -25.19 -4.73
N ILE A 436 4.09 -24.66 -4.12
CA ILE A 436 3.01 -25.48 -3.56
C ILE A 436 2.33 -26.30 -4.66
N VAL A 437 1.98 -25.69 -5.79
CA VAL A 437 1.40 -26.38 -6.95
C VAL A 437 2.30 -27.51 -7.44
N GLN A 438 3.60 -27.25 -7.62
CA GLN A 438 4.57 -28.27 -8.04
C GLN A 438 4.65 -29.43 -7.05
N SER A 439 4.62 -29.16 -5.74
CA SER A 439 4.56 -30.21 -4.72
C SER A 439 3.27 -31.03 -4.77
N ILE A 440 2.12 -30.39 -5.03
CA ILE A 440 0.82 -31.07 -5.17
C ILE A 440 0.85 -32.00 -6.39
N LEU A 441 1.34 -31.54 -7.54
CA LEU A 441 1.40 -32.31 -8.78
C LEU A 441 2.25 -33.58 -8.67
N GLN A 442 3.31 -33.56 -7.84
CA GLN A 442 4.19 -34.72 -7.65
C GLN A 442 3.57 -35.84 -6.81
N GLN A 443 2.58 -35.54 -5.96
CA GLN A 443 2.08 -36.48 -4.96
C GLN A 443 0.57 -36.75 -5.05
N ARG A 444 -0.24 -35.68 -5.02
CA ARG A 444 -1.71 -35.76 -5.03
C ARG A 444 -2.27 -34.62 -5.87
N PRO A 445 -2.50 -34.82 -7.18
CA PRO A 445 -2.97 -33.77 -8.08
C PRO A 445 -4.46 -33.39 -7.90
N GLN A 446 -5.13 -33.90 -6.86
CA GLN A 446 -6.55 -33.68 -6.61
C GLN A 446 -6.73 -32.82 -5.35
N LEU A 447 -7.40 -31.67 -5.48
CA LEU A 447 -7.76 -30.78 -4.38
C LEU A 447 -9.27 -30.56 -4.32
N LYS A 448 -9.78 -30.29 -3.12
CA LYS A 448 -11.13 -29.76 -2.95
C LYS A 448 -11.17 -28.31 -3.47
N LEU A 449 -12.26 -27.91 -4.13
CA LEU A 449 -12.41 -26.56 -4.68
C LEU A 449 -12.49 -25.47 -3.59
N GLY A 450 -13.24 -25.71 -2.51
CA GLY A 450 -13.30 -24.79 -1.35
C GLY A 450 -14.27 -23.61 -1.47
N GLU A 451 -14.86 -23.35 -2.64
CA GLU A 451 -15.82 -22.25 -2.85
C GLU A 451 -17.19 -22.48 -2.18
N VAL A 452 -17.92 -21.39 -1.91
CA VAL A 452 -19.25 -21.44 -1.29
C VAL A 452 -20.21 -22.23 -2.17
N GLY A 453 -20.83 -23.28 -1.60
CA GLY A 453 -21.71 -24.19 -2.34
C GLY A 453 -20.97 -25.30 -3.12
N LEU A 454 -19.64 -25.20 -3.30
CA LEU A 454 -18.82 -26.17 -4.04
C LEU A 454 -17.64 -26.73 -3.22
N ARG A 455 -17.69 -26.60 -1.88
CA ARG A 455 -16.57 -26.89 -0.97
C ARG A 455 -15.94 -28.28 -1.11
N ASN A 456 -16.76 -29.29 -1.41
CA ASN A 456 -16.34 -30.70 -1.44
C ASN A 456 -16.13 -31.24 -2.86
N VAL A 457 -16.24 -30.40 -3.89
CA VAL A 457 -15.99 -30.83 -5.27
C VAL A 457 -14.49 -31.07 -5.43
N GLU A 458 -14.11 -32.29 -5.84
CA GLU A 458 -12.72 -32.62 -6.15
C GLU A 458 -12.37 -32.15 -7.57
N ILE A 459 -11.24 -31.46 -7.69
CA ILE A 459 -10.74 -30.86 -8.91
C ILE A 459 -9.30 -31.33 -9.14
N SER A 460 -9.01 -31.71 -10.39
CA SER A 460 -7.67 -32.09 -10.81
C SER A 460 -6.83 -30.85 -11.09
N VAL A 461 -5.92 -30.51 -10.18
CA VAL A 461 -4.92 -29.44 -10.35
C VAL A 461 -4.03 -29.70 -11.57
N LEU A 462 -3.83 -30.95 -11.96
CA LEU A 462 -3.11 -31.31 -13.19
C LEU A 462 -3.81 -30.78 -14.45
N GLN A 463 -5.14 -30.74 -14.45
CA GLN A 463 -5.93 -30.27 -15.60
C GLN A 463 -6.22 -28.77 -15.49
N VAL A 464 -6.66 -28.31 -14.32
CA VAL A 464 -7.10 -26.92 -14.15
C VAL A 464 -5.95 -25.95 -13.87
N GLY A 465 -4.86 -26.44 -13.29
CA GLY A 465 -3.76 -25.61 -12.82
C GLY A 465 -4.12 -24.83 -11.55
N CYS A 466 -3.56 -23.63 -11.40
CA CYS A 466 -3.87 -22.72 -10.31
C CYS A 466 -3.93 -21.27 -10.82
N PHE A 467 -5.09 -20.92 -11.39
CA PHE A 467 -5.34 -19.60 -11.97
C PHE A 467 -6.43 -18.86 -11.19
N GLU A 468 -6.05 -17.87 -10.37
CA GLU A 468 -6.96 -17.17 -9.44
C GLU A 468 -8.23 -16.63 -10.11
N MET A 469 -8.11 -16.17 -11.35
CA MET A 469 -9.19 -15.54 -12.10
C MET A 469 -10.32 -16.52 -12.46
N ASP A 470 -10.09 -17.84 -12.39
CA ASP A 470 -11.14 -18.86 -12.55
C ASP A 470 -12.28 -18.69 -11.56
N ARG A 471 -12.01 -18.13 -10.39
CA ARG A 471 -13.03 -17.87 -9.38
C ARG A 471 -14.18 -17.05 -9.94
N TRP A 472 -13.91 -16.14 -10.89
CA TRP A 472 -14.94 -15.33 -11.55
C TRP A 472 -15.85 -16.13 -12.48
N LEU A 473 -15.33 -17.18 -13.13
CA LEU A 473 -16.15 -18.12 -13.91
C LEU A 473 -17.12 -18.87 -12.99
N LEU A 474 -16.64 -19.34 -11.84
CA LEU A 474 -17.47 -20.15 -10.93
C LEU A 474 -18.60 -19.38 -10.25
N HIS A 475 -18.52 -18.05 -10.20
CA HIS A 475 -19.54 -17.17 -9.62
C HIS A 475 -20.32 -16.39 -10.71
N PHE A 476 -20.43 -16.96 -11.92
CA PHE A 476 -21.02 -16.39 -13.15
C PHE A 476 -22.08 -15.28 -12.94
N GLY A 477 -21.85 -14.14 -13.61
CA GLY A 477 -22.76 -13.00 -13.78
C GLY A 477 -22.26 -12.09 -14.92
N SER A 478 -23.06 -11.10 -15.35
CA SER A 478 -22.66 -10.16 -16.42
C SER A 478 -21.34 -9.46 -16.08
N ASN A 479 -20.52 -9.17 -17.12
CA ASN A 479 -19.19 -8.51 -17.05
C ASN A 479 -17.96 -9.43 -16.90
N ILE A 480 -18.00 -10.70 -17.33
CA ILE A 480 -16.82 -11.59 -17.23
C ILE A 480 -15.61 -11.14 -18.07
N VAL A 481 -15.86 -10.51 -19.22
CA VAL A 481 -14.85 -9.90 -20.09
C VAL A 481 -14.13 -8.72 -19.42
N ILE A 482 -14.78 -8.08 -18.43
CA ILE A 482 -14.16 -7.05 -17.60
C ILE A 482 -13.36 -7.69 -16.45
N ARG A 483 -13.38 -9.02 -16.28
CA ARG A 483 -12.71 -9.74 -15.16
C ARG A 483 -11.68 -10.78 -15.60
N MET A 484 -11.50 -11.02 -16.90
CA MET A 484 -10.49 -11.93 -17.46
C MET A 484 -10.14 -11.55 -18.90
N PRO A 485 -8.89 -11.81 -19.37
CA PRO A 485 -8.56 -11.65 -20.78
C PRO A 485 -9.50 -12.46 -21.66
N TRP A 486 -10.15 -11.81 -22.61
CA TRP A 486 -11.22 -12.41 -23.42
C TRP A 486 -10.75 -13.65 -24.19
N TRP A 487 -9.47 -13.72 -24.58
CA TRP A 487 -8.89 -14.87 -25.28
C TRP A 487 -8.66 -16.10 -24.37
N ILE A 488 -8.62 -15.93 -23.05
CA ILE A 488 -8.55 -17.04 -22.08
C ILE A 488 -9.93 -17.64 -21.81
N ILE A 489 -10.97 -16.80 -21.81
CA ILE A 489 -12.33 -17.16 -21.35
C ILE A 489 -12.88 -18.41 -22.05
N PRO A 490 -12.79 -18.58 -23.38
CA PRO A 490 -13.40 -19.71 -24.08
C PRO A 490 -12.90 -21.06 -23.57
N TYR A 491 -11.59 -21.26 -23.49
CA TYR A 491 -11.05 -22.56 -23.09
C TYR A 491 -11.17 -22.81 -21.59
N ARG A 492 -11.11 -21.76 -20.75
CA ARG A 492 -11.44 -21.90 -19.33
C ARG A 492 -12.91 -22.25 -19.13
N THR A 493 -13.80 -21.69 -19.94
CA THR A 493 -15.23 -22.02 -19.95
C THR A 493 -15.45 -23.48 -20.35
N ALA A 494 -14.78 -23.95 -21.40
CA ALA A 494 -14.81 -25.37 -21.78
C ALA A 494 -14.30 -26.28 -20.65
N LEU A 495 -13.15 -25.93 -20.05
CA LEU A 495 -12.52 -26.67 -18.96
C LEU A 495 -13.46 -26.82 -17.75
N TRP A 496 -14.00 -25.72 -17.24
CA TRP A 496 -14.91 -25.74 -16.08
C TRP A 496 -16.29 -26.30 -16.43
N GLY A 497 -16.73 -26.17 -17.69
CA GLY A 497 -17.91 -26.83 -18.24
C GLY A 497 -17.82 -28.35 -18.16
N GLY A 498 -16.64 -28.94 -18.37
CA GLY A 498 -16.39 -30.37 -18.20
C GLY A 498 -16.64 -30.90 -16.78
N TYR A 499 -16.57 -30.03 -15.77
CA TYR A 499 -16.93 -30.36 -14.38
C TYR A 499 -18.41 -30.14 -14.07
N GLY A 500 -19.21 -29.63 -15.02
CA GLY A 500 -20.64 -29.33 -14.82
C GLY A 500 -20.89 -28.18 -13.84
N LEU A 501 -19.91 -27.30 -13.65
CA LEU A 501 -19.96 -26.22 -12.64
C LEU A 501 -20.47 -24.88 -13.22
N LEU A 502 -20.62 -24.78 -14.53
CA LEU A 502 -21.06 -23.56 -15.21
C LEU A 502 -22.56 -23.62 -15.53
N LYS A 503 -23.21 -22.45 -15.55
CA LYS A 503 -24.62 -22.28 -15.94
C LYS A 503 -24.73 -22.04 -17.46
N LEU A 504 -24.12 -22.88 -18.27
CA LEU A 504 -24.19 -22.84 -19.73
C LEU A 504 -24.85 -24.10 -20.27
N SER A 505 -25.54 -23.96 -21.39
CA SER A 505 -26.17 -25.09 -22.07
C SER A 505 -25.13 -26.04 -22.68
N ASP A 506 -25.45 -27.34 -22.72
CA ASP A 506 -24.63 -28.35 -23.39
C ASP A 506 -24.44 -28.03 -24.88
N ALA A 507 -25.41 -27.36 -25.50
CA ALA A 507 -25.35 -26.92 -26.89
C ALA A 507 -24.29 -25.83 -27.11
N CYS A 508 -24.18 -24.87 -26.18
CA CYS A 508 -23.10 -23.88 -26.19
C CYS A 508 -21.74 -24.55 -25.96
N LEU A 509 -21.60 -25.31 -24.87
CA LEU A 509 -20.32 -25.96 -24.50
C LEU A 509 -19.81 -26.92 -25.58
N GLY A 510 -20.70 -27.72 -26.17
CA GLY A 510 -20.36 -28.66 -27.24
C GLY A 510 -20.02 -27.99 -28.58
N SER A 511 -20.29 -26.69 -28.72
CA SER A 511 -19.98 -25.93 -29.94
C SER A 511 -18.64 -25.18 -29.90
N ILE A 512 -17.91 -25.23 -28.76
CA ILE A 512 -16.60 -24.59 -28.62
C ILE A 512 -15.57 -25.26 -29.56
N PRO A 513 -14.83 -24.50 -30.39
CA PRO A 513 -13.90 -25.06 -31.38
C PRO A 513 -12.77 -25.92 -30.77
N PRO A 514 -12.29 -26.97 -31.48
CA PRO A 514 -11.25 -27.89 -30.98
C PRO A 514 -9.93 -27.23 -30.52
N PHE A 515 -9.51 -26.15 -31.16
CA PHE A 515 -8.27 -25.45 -30.80
C PHE A 515 -8.39 -24.63 -29.50
N MET A 516 -9.62 -24.40 -29.02
CA MET A 516 -9.90 -23.80 -27.71
C MET A 516 -10.36 -24.85 -26.69
N GLN A 517 -10.22 -26.14 -26.99
CA GLN A 517 -10.45 -27.18 -26.00
C GLN A 517 -9.27 -27.26 -25.03
N PRO A 518 -9.49 -27.63 -23.75
CA PRO A 518 -8.46 -27.59 -22.72
C PRO A 518 -7.19 -28.41 -23.07
N GLU A 519 -7.33 -29.48 -23.85
CA GLU A 519 -6.22 -30.34 -24.27
C GLU A 519 -5.23 -29.66 -25.23
N SER A 520 -5.69 -28.61 -25.92
CA SER A 520 -4.90 -27.82 -26.87
C SER A 520 -4.28 -26.56 -26.23
N CYS A 521 -4.58 -26.30 -24.95
CA CYS A 521 -4.26 -25.05 -24.26
C CYS A 521 -3.26 -25.28 -23.11
N PRO A 522 -2.45 -24.27 -22.74
CA PRO A 522 -1.55 -24.38 -21.59
C PRO A 522 -2.32 -24.49 -20.27
N VAL A 523 -1.79 -25.31 -19.36
CA VAL A 523 -2.22 -25.34 -17.95
C VAL A 523 -1.64 -24.12 -17.24
N LEU A 524 -2.52 -23.31 -16.66
CA LEU A 524 -2.17 -22.03 -16.04
C LEU A 524 -1.69 -22.19 -14.60
N ASP A 525 -0.68 -21.43 -14.20
CA ASP A 525 -0.11 -21.46 -12.86
C ASP A 525 -0.20 -20.10 -12.12
N PRO A 526 0.22 -20.02 -10.85
CA PRO A 526 0.20 -18.78 -10.07
C PRO A 526 0.97 -17.60 -10.68
N ILE A 527 2.01 -17.88 -11.46
CA ILE A 527 2.83 -16.87 -12.14
C ILE A 527 2.03 -16.27 -13.31
N ASP A 528 1.34 -17.11 -14.09
CA ASP A 528 0.44 -16.65 -15.16
C ASP A 528 -0.63 -15.70 -14.60
N ALA A 529 -1.24 -16.05 -13.46
CA ALA A 529 -2.21 -15.21 -12.78
C ALA A 529 -1.63 -13.86 -12.35
N ALA A 530 -0.38 -13.84 -11.87
CA ALA A 530 0.31 -12.61 -11.48
C ALA A 530 0.64 -11.72 -12.68
N ILE A 531 1.05 -12.30 -13.81
CA ILE A 531 1.35 -11.56 -15.05
C ILE A 531 0.09 -10.90 -15.62
N PHE A 532 -1.07 -11.58 -15.55
CA PHE A 532 -2.33 -11.07 -16.12
C PHE A 532 -3.10 -10.08 -15.23
N ASN A 533 -2.57 -9.73 -14.07
CA ASN A 533 -3.21 -8.83 -13.13
C ASN A 533 -2.79 -7.35 -13.35
N ARG A 534 -3.73 -6.42 -13.56
CA ARG A 534 -3.42 -4.99 -13.83
C ARG A 534 -2.83 -4.31 -12.62
N ASN A 535 -3.20 -4.82 -11.45
CA ASN A 535 -2.86 -4.28 -10.16
C ASN A 535 -1.83 -5.20 -9.49
N ILE A 536 -0.74 -5.51 -10.20
CA ILE A 536 0.40 -6.26 -9.68
C ILE A 536 0.83 -5.62 -8.36
N GLY A 537 0.67 -6.36 -7.25
CA GLY A 537 0.99 -5.87 -5.91
C GLY A 537 -0.09 -5.09 -5.14
N ARG A 538 -1.34 -4.98 -5.64
CA ARG A 538 -2.46 -4.38 -4.86
C ARG A 538 -3.41 -5.42 -4.27
N GLU A 539 -3.86 -5.18 -3.04
CA GLU A 539 -4.83 -6.06 -2.37
C GLU A 539 -6.29 -5.73 -2.77
N LYS A 540 -6.62 -4.46 -3.07
CA LYS A 540 -8.01 -3.97 -2.97
C LYS A 540 -8.86 -3.88 -4.24
N ASN A 541 -8.32 -3.95 -5.45
CA ASN A 541 -9.14 -3.92 -6.66
C ASN A 541 -8.54 -4.81 -7.76
N LEU A 542 -9.32 -5.76 -8.29
CA LEU A 542 -8.96 -6.61 -9.42
C LEU A 542 -9.80 -6.18 -10.62
N ALA A 543 -9.37 -5.12 -11.30
CA ALA A 543 -9.71 -4.99 -12.72
C ALA A 543 -8.57 -5.69 -13.49
N PRO A 544 -8.85 -6.64 -14.39
CA PRO A 544 -7.85 -7.29 -15.24
C PRO A 544 -7.21 -6.30 -16.20
N ILE A 545 -6.11 -6.78 -16.76
CA ILE A 545 -5.24 -6.09 -17.72
C ILE A 545 -5.95 -5.70 -19.01
N VAL A 546 -6.87 -6.51 -19.51
CA VAL A 546 -7.34 -6.38 -20.89
C VAL A 546 -8.67 -5.65 -20.94
N ARG A 547 -8.61 -4.32 -20.92
CA ARG A 547 -9.65 -3.51 -21.56
C ARG A 547 -9.38 -3.59 -23.06
N SER A 548 -10.30 -4.22 -23.80
CA SER A 548 -10.49 -4.14 -25.27
C SER A 548 -9.31 -4.44 -26.22
N ASP A 549 -8.06 -4.35 -25.79
CA ASP A 549 -6.90 -4.31 -26.65
C ASP A 549 -6.11 -5.61 -26.48
N ASP A 550 -5.88 -6.35 -27.55
CA ASP A 550 -5.36 -7.73 -27.57
C ASP A 550 -3.90 -7.90 -27.13
N THR A 551 -3.33 -6.87 -26.48
CA THR A 551 -1.90 -6.66 -26.37
C THR A 551 -1.47 -6.37 -24.95
N ILE A 552 -0.41 -7.04 -24.49
CA ILE A 552 0.26 -6.72 -23.22
C ILE A 552 1.24 -5.57 -23.47
N SER A 553 1.13 -4.50 -22.67
CA SER A 553 2.01 -3.34 -22.77
C SER A 553 3.43 -3.64 -22.27
N PRO A 554 4.47 -2.95 -22.79
CA PRO A 554 5.83 -3.05 -22.26
C PRO A 554 5.92 -2.80 -20.75
N ALA A 555 5.16 -1.84 -20.22
CA ALA A 555 5.14 -1.52 -18.80
C ALA A 555 4.67 -2.71 -17.94
N GLN A 556 3.67 -3.46 -18.40
CA GLN A 556 3.17 -4.64 -17.68
C GLN A 556 4.23 -5.73 -17.61
N ILE A 557 5.00 -5.94 -18.68
CA ILE A 557 6.12 -6.88 -18.69
C ILE A 557 7.19 -6.45 -17.66
N VAL A 558 7.52 -5.15 -17.61
CA VAL A 558 8.46 -4.57 -16.65
C VAL A 558 7.98 -4.75 -15.21
N PHE A 559 6.69 -4.47 -14.94
CA PHE A 559 6.09 -4.64 -13.61
C PHE A 559 6.05 -6.12 -13.18
N ALA A 560 5.68 -7.02 -14.09
CA ALA A 560 5.66 -8.45 -13.82
C ALA A 560 7.07 -8.99 -13.51
N ALA A 561 8.08 -8.60 -14.29
CA ALA A 561 9.48 -8.96 -14.07
C ALA A 561 9.96 -8.54 -12.67
N TRP A 562 9.68 -7.30 -12.26
CA TRP A 562 10.04 -6.82 -10.92
C TRP A 562 9.30 -7.56 -9.80
N TYR A 563 7.98 -7.71 -9.93
CA TYR A 563 7.14 -8.32 -8.88
C TYR A 563 7.48 -9.79 -8.65
N LEU A 564 7.75 -10.52 -9.74
CA LEU A 564 8.12 -11.93 -9.70
C LEU A 564 9.60 -12.14 -9.40
N ASN A 565 10.40 -11.07 -9.43
CA ASN A 565 11.86 -11.11 -9.35
C ASN A 565 12.46 -12.05 -10.42
N GLN A 566 11.96 -11.91 -11.66
CA GLN A 566 12.37 -12.68 -12.84
C GLN A 566 12.93 -11.74 -13.90
N PRO A 567 13.89 -12.19 -14.72
CA PRO A 567 14.36 -11.41 -15.85
C PRO A 567 13.27 -11.29 -16.92
N ILE A 568 13.28 -10.19 -17.67
CA ILE A 568 12.23 -9.87 -18.66
C ILE A 568 12.05 -10.97 -19.72
N HIS A 569 13.13 -11.65 -20.13
CA HIS A 569 13.05 -12.71 -21.12
C HIS A 569 12.25 -13.93 -20.65
N GLU A 570 12.23 -14.23 -19.34
CA GLU A 570 11.40 -15.30 -18.78
C GLU A 570 9.91 -14.94 -18.87
N ILE A 571 9.54 -13.69 -18.57
CA ILE A 571 8.17 -13.21 -18.70
C ILE A 571 7.70 -13.30 -20.16
N ILE A 572 8.54 -12.85 -21.10
CA ILE A 572 8.25 -12.95 -22.54
C ILE A 572 8.00 -14.39 -22.96
N HIS A 573 8.89 -15.32 -22.57
CA HIS A 573 8.76 -16.73 -22.94
C HIS A 573 7.46 -17.35 -22.37
N GLN A 574 7.07 -16.97 -21.15
CA GLN A 574 5.81 -17.42 -20.55
C GLN A 574 4.60 -16.91 -21.35
N LEU A 575 4.64 -15.65 -21.79
CA LEU A 575 3.58 -15.02 -22.58
C LEU A 575 3.44 -15.60 -23.99
N GLN A 576 4.54 -15.99 -24.63
CA GLN A 576 4.54 -16.57 -26.00
C GLN A 576 3.67 -17.83 -26.14
N ARG A 577 3.44 -18.56 -25.03
CA ARG A 577 2.56 -19.74 -24.99
C ARG A 577 1.11 -19.43 -25.34
N PHE A 578 0.69 -18.16 -25.23
CA PHE A 578 -0.68 -17.72 -25.43
C PHE A 578 -0.95 -17.10 -26.81
N ALA A 579 0.08 -16.97 -27.66
CA ALA A 579 -0.06 -16.38 -28.99
C ALA A 579 -1.13 -17.10 -29.85
N ALA A 580 -1.20 -18.43 -29.74
CA ALA A 580 -2.18 -19.24 -30.46
C ALA A 580 -3.64 -19.03 -29.99
N LEU A 581 -3.85 -18.41 -28.82
CA LEU A 581 -5.18 -18.13 -28.27
C LEU A 581 -5.68 -16.72 -28.61
N GLY A 582 -4.81 -15.88 -29.20
CA GLY A 582 -5.13 -14.49 -29.55
C GLY A 582 -4.37 -13.44 -28.73
N LEU A 583 -3.38 -13.84 -27.91
CA LEU A 583 -2.50 -12.85 -27.28
C LEU A 583 -1.50 -12.30 -28.30
N GLU A 584 -1.60 -11.01 -28.59
CA GLU A 584 -0.59 -10.32 -29.39
C GLU A 584 0.54 -9.81 -28.49
N LEU A 585 1.74 -10.31 -28.73
CA LEU A 585 2.94 -9.72 -28.16
C LEU A 585 3.44 -8.62 -29.08
N THR A 586 3.88 -7.51 -28.49
CA THR A 586 4.61 -6.49 -29.23
C THR A 586 5.83 -7.12 -29.94
N PRO A 587 6.24 -6.60 -31.11
CA PRO A 587 7.42 -7.10 -31.79
C PRO A 587 8.65 -6.94 -30.89
N ILE A 588 9.20 -8.07 -30.43
CA ILE A 588 10.37 -8.08 -29.56
C ILE A 588 11.61 -8.15 -30.43
N ASP A 589 12.51 -7.19 -30.26
CA ASP A 589 13.85 -7.27 -30.86
C ASP A 589 14.64 -8.38 -30.15
N GLN A 590 15.28 -9.26 -30.93
CA GLN A 590 16.01 -10.43 -30.43
C GLN A 590 17.28 -10.08 -29.65
N ASN A 591 17.71 -8.80 -29.67
CA ASN A 591 18.84 -8.30 -28.88
C ASN A 591 18.46 -8.03 -27.42
N ILE A 592 17.99 -9.06 -26.72
CA ILE A 592 17.68 -8.96 -25.28
C ILE A 592 18.99 -9.03 -24.49
N SER A 593 19.22 -8.07 -23.58
CA SER A 593 20.26 -8.24 -22.58
C SER A 593 19.76 -9.22 -21.52
N ASP A 594 20.37 -10.41 -21.44
CA ASP A 594 19.95 -11.51 -20.54
C ASP A 594 19.85 -11.10 -19.05
N ASN A 595 20.50 -10.00 -18.64
CA ASN A 595 20.61 -9.53 -17.26
C ASN A 595 19.95 -8.18 -16.98
N LEU A 596 19.03 -7.69 -17.83
CA LEU A 596 18.34 -6.43 -17.54
C LEU A 596 17.43 -6.60 -16.31
N LEU A 597 17.85 -6.01 -15.19
CA LEU A 597 17.09 -5.96 -13.95
C LEU A 597 16.27 -4.66 -13.89
N VAL A 598 15.01 -4.79 -13.49
CA VAL A 598 14.11 -3.66 -13.30
C VAL A 598 14.37 -3.01 -11.95
N THR A 599 14.53 -1.69 -11.93
CA THR A 599 14.70 -0.89 -10.71
C THR A 599 13.38 -0.29 -10.24
N GLU A 600 13.33 0.22 -9.00
CA GLU A 600 12.10 0.88 -8.51
C GLU A 600 11.82 2.17 -9.28
N GLU A 601 12.86 2.91 -9.68
CA GLU A 601 12.72 4.11 -10.50
C GLU A 601 12.12 3.79 -11.88
N ASP A 602 12.41 2.61 -12.46
CA ASP A 602 11.78 2.18 -13.71
C ASP A 602 10.28 1.96 -13.52
N LEU A 603 9.86 1.37 -12.39
CA LEU A 603 8.43 1.25 -12.08
C LEU A 603 7.75 2.61 -11.91
N ILE A 604 8.43 3.58 -11.29
CA ILE A 604 7.91 4.95 -11.15
C ILE A 604 7.75 5.59 -12.54
N ALA A 605 8.72 5.39 -13.45
CA ALA A 605 8.66 5.89 -14.82
C ALA A 605 7.50 5.28 -15.61
N PHE A 606 7.32 3.96 -15.49
CA PHE A 606 6.25 3.22 -16.16
C PHE A 606 4.91 3.28 -15.42
N ALA A 607 4.78 4.04 -14.33
CA ALA A 607 3.53 4.18 -13.61
C ALA A 607 2.62 5.24 -14.26
N GLU A 608 1.39 4.86 -14.62
CA GLU A 608 0.32 5.80 -14.93
C GLU A 608 -0.06 6.57 -13.66
N LYS A 609 -0.40 5.85 -12.59
CA LYS A 609 -0.84 6.38 -11.31
C LYS A 609 -0.03 5.83 -10.15
N ILE A 610 0.16 6.65 -9.12
CA ILE A 610 0.77 6.26 -7.85
C ILE A 610 -0.18 6.70 -6.74
N ASP A 611 -0.77 5.74 -6.01
CA ASP A 611 -1.62 5.98 -4.85
C ASP A 611 -0.94 5.41 -3.60
N ARG A 612 -0.49 6.30 -2.70
CA ARG A 612 0.36 5.97 -1.53
C ARG A 612 1.62 5.19 -1.95
N THR A 613 1.59 3.86 -1.86
CA THR A 613 2.69 2.94 -2.21
C THR A 613 2.41 2.13 -3.47
N GLU A 614 1.19 2.17 -4.00
CA GLU A 614 0.75 1.32 -5.11
C GLU A 614 0.92 2.03 -6.47
N LYS A 615 1.49 1.32 -7.45
CA LYS A 615 1.81 1.84 -8.79
C LYS A 615 0.96 1.10 -9.84
N GLU A 616 0.31 1.83 -10.74
CA GLU A 616 -0.44 1.28 -11.88
C GLU A 616 0.42 1.30 -13.15
N PRO A 617 0.60 0.19 -13.88
CA PRO A 617 1.42 0.18 -15.09
C PRO A 617 0.76 0.96 -16.24
N TRP A 618 1.57 1.69 -17.00
CA TRP A 618 1.20 2.40 -18.21
C TRP A 618 0.73 1.43 -19.31
N ASP A 619 -0.51 1.57 -19.79
CA ASP A 619 -1.13 0.55 -20.65
C ASP A 619 -0.90 0.74 -22.16
N LYS A 620 -0.18 1.78 -22.59
CA LYS A 620 0.09 2.07 -24.01
C LYS A 620 1.45 1.56 -24.49
N LYS A 621 1.54 1.30 -25.80
CA LYS A 621 2.76 0.87 -26.51
C LYS A 621 3.72 2.03 -26.84
N TYR A 622 3.37 3.25 -26.47
CA TYR A 622 4.18 4.44 -26.69
C TYR A 622 4.22 5.32 -25.43
N ILE A 623 5.26 6.14 -25.31
CA ILE A 623 5.42 7.10 -24.21
C ILE A 623 5.15 8.52 -24.75
N PRO A 624 4.01 9.14 -24.44
CA PRO A 624 3.75 10.53 -24.81
C PRO A 624 4.64 11.48 -23.99
N VAL A 625 4.81 12.71 -24.48
CA VAL A 625 5.63 13.72 -23.79
C VAL A 625 5.13 13.98 -22.37
N GLY A 626 3.81 14.03 -22.15
CA GLY A 626 3.24 14.20 -20.80
C GLY A 626 3.67 13.12 -19.81
N GLN A 627 3.73 11.85 -20.25
CA GLN A 627 4.21 10.75 -19.40
C GLN A 627 5.70 10.89 -19.07
N LEU A 628 6.51 11.32 -20.05
CA LEU A 628 7.95 11.56 -19.84
C LEU A 628 8.19 12.71 -18.85
N VAL A 629 7.43 13.80 -18.96
CA VAL A 629 7.48 14.94 -18.03
C VAL A 629 7.07 14.52 -16.62
N LEU A 630 5.98 13.75 -16.50
CA LEU A 630 5.50 13.20 -15.24
C LEU A 630 6.55 12.29 -14.58
N ALA A 631 7.15 11.39 -15.34
CA ALA A 631 8.19 10.49 -14.85
C ALA A 631 9.44 11.25 -14.37
N SER A 632 9.90 12.25 -15.13
CA SER A 632 11.02 13.12 -14.75
C SER A 632 10.74 13.85 -13.43
N ALA A 633 9.54 14.41 -13.26
CA ALA A 633 9.14 15.10 -12.04
C ALA A 633 9.03 14.16 -10.83
N ARG A 634 8.51 12.94 -11.01
CA ARG A 634 8.36 11.94 -9.93
C ARG A 634 9.70 11.37 -9.45
N ILE A 635 10.61 11.07 -10.38
CA ILE A 635 11.93 10.50 -10.07
C ILE A 635 12.92 11.60 -9.66
N ASN A 636 12.62 12.86 -10.01
CA ASN A 636 13.49 14.02 -9.83
C ASN A 636 14.83 13.84 -10.60
N GLU A 637 14.71 13.44 -11.86
CA GLU A 637 15.82 13.27 -12.82
C GLU A 637 15.62 14.18 -14.05
N PRO A 638 16.70 14.62 -14.73
CA PRO A 638 16.58 15.33 -16.00
C PRO A 638 15.89 14.48 -17.06
N ILE A 639 15.13 15.11 -17.96
CA ILE A 639 14.37 14.43 -19.02
C ILE A 639 15.26 13.52 -19.86
N ALA A 640 16.51 13.90 -20.14
CA ALA A 640 17.44 13.05 -20.88
C ALA A 640 17.74 11.71 -20.16
N GLN A 641 17.80 11.70 -18.83
CA GLN A 641 18.02 10.48 -18.05
C GLN A 641 16.76 9.63 -18.01
N THR A 642 15.58 10.24 -17.79
CA THR A 642 14.29 9.54 -17.85
C THR A 642 14.04 8.94 -19.24
N LEU A 643 14.40 9.65 -20.31
CA LEU A 643 14.34 9.14 -21.69
C LEU A 643 15.26 7.92 -21.88
N ALA A 644 16.48 7.97 -21.35
CA ALA A 644 17.42 6.85 -21.41
C ALA A 644 16.89 5.61 -20.68
N ARG A 645 16.12 5.77 -19.59
CA ARG A 645 15.43 4.65 -18.93
C ARG A 645 14.45 3.97 -19.86
N TYR A 646 13.55 4.72 -20.51
CA TYR A 646 12.62 4.14 -21.49
C TYR A 646 13.35 3.45 -22.65
N GLN A 647 14.44 4.05 -23.14
CA GLN A 647 15.23 3.51 -24.25
C GLN A 647 15.82 2.12 -23.93
N GLN A 648 16.12 1.83 -22.67
CA GLN A 648 16.57 0.48 -22.26
C GLN A 648 15.51 -0.59 -22.52
N PHE A 649 14.23 -0.22 -22.53
CA PHE A 649 13.10 -1.14 -22.75
C PHE A 649 12.50 -1.03 -24.16
N ALA A 650 13.12 -0.27 -25.08
CA ALA A 650 12.65 -0.10 -26.46
C ALA A 650 12.52 -1.43 -27.21
N PHE A 651 13.34 -2.44 -26.88
CA PHE A 651 13.28 -3.79 -27.46
C PHE A 651 11.95 -4.52 -27.21
N LEU A 652 11.12 -4.06 -26.27
CA LEU A 652 9.76 -4.54 -26.04
C LEU A 652 8.74 -3.97 -27.04
N GLY A 653 9.18 -3.25 -28.07
CA GLY A 653 8.31 -2.55 -29.01
C GLY A 653 7.72 -1.25 -28.45
N LEU A 654 8.38 -0.64 -27.46
CA LEU A 654 7.98 0.63 -26.88
C LEU A 654 8.39 1.78 -27.81
N ALA A 655 7.40 2.51 -28.35
CA ALA A 655 7.67 3.71 -29.12
C ALA A 655 7.98 4.90 -28.19
N ILE A 656 9.11 5.53 -28.41
CA ILE A 656 9.67 6.59 -27.53
C ILE A 656 9.99 7.80 -28.42
N PRO A 657 9.82 9.05 -27.94
CA PRO A 657 10.21 10.24 -28.71
C PRO A 657 11.67 10.18 -29.18
N GLU A 658 11.88 10.28 -30.50
CA GLU A 658 13.21 10.30 -31.10
C GLU A 658 13.83 11.70 -30.98
N VAL A 659 14.69 11.89 -29.97
CA VAL A 659 15.29 13.21 -29.68
C VAL A 659 16.77 13.08 -29.34
N GLU A 660 17.59 14.03 -29.80
CA GLU A 660 19.01 14.10 -29.41
C GLU A 660 19.15 14.43 -27.91
N PRO A 661 19.74 13.55 -27.07
CA PRO A 661 19.77 13.72 -25.61
C PRO A 661 20.49 14.99 -25.12
N LYS A 662 21.36 15.58 -25.95
CA LYS A 662 22.20 16.73 -25.56
C LYS A 662 21.38 18.01 -25.32
N SER A 663 20.27 18.21 -26.03
CA SER A 663 19.41 19.39 -25.87
C SER A 663 18.59 19.36 -24.57
N LEU A 664 18.44 18.17 -23.98
CA LEU A 664 17.58 17.91 -22.81
C LEU A 664 18.37 17.59 -21.54
N ALA A 665 19.71 17.57 -21.60
CA ALA A 665 20.57 17.05 -20.54
C ALA A 665 20.36 17.69 -19.15
N ASN A 666 19.94 18.97 -19.12
CA ASN A 666 19.73 19.73 -17.89
C ASN A 666 18.26 20.14 -17.67
N LEU A 667 17.33 19.67 -18.50
CA LEU A 667 15.93 20.05 -18.39
C LEU A 667 15.25 19.18 -17.32
N MET A 668 14.80 19.82 -16.24
CA MET A 668 14.03 19.22 -15.16
C MET A 668 12.56 19.60 -15.30
N ALA A 669 11.67 18.63 -15.19
CA ALA A 669 10.23 18.87 -15.09
C ALA A 669 9.86 19.36 -13.68
N THR A 670 8.98 20.36 -13.59
CA THR A 670 8.41 20.82 -12.32
C THR A 670 6.96 20.33 -12.14
N PRO A 671 6.38 20.37 -10.92
CA PRO A 671 4.98 20.02 -10.72
C PRO A 671 4.01 20.85 -11.57
N GLU A 672 4.32 22.11 -11.84
CA GLU A 672 3.51 22.96 -12.73
C GLU A 672 3.58 22.50 -14.18
N ASP A 673 4.75 22.01 -14.64
CA ASP A 673 4.89 21.45 -15.98
C ASP A 673 4.01 20.20 -16.15
N VAL A 674 3.95 19.34 -15.12
CA VAL A 674 3.07 18.16 -15.10
C VAL A 674 1.59 18.56 -15.22
N VAL A 675 1.17 19.63 -14.57
CA VAL A 675 -0.20 20.17 -14.69
C VAL A 675 -0.48 20.61 -16.12
N ILE A 676 0.43 21.36 -16.75
CA ILE A 676 0.26 21.84 -18.12
C ILE A 676 0.12 20.69 -19.12
N PHE A 677 0.86 19.59 -18.93
CA PHE A 677 0.80 18.45 -19.85
C PHE A 677 -0.35 17.47 -19.61
N SER A 678 -1.23 17.71 -18.64
CA SER A 678 -2.45 16.91 -18.39
C SER A 678 -3.70 17.56 -18.99
N SER A 679 -4.56 16.80 -19.67
CA SER A 679 -5.76 17.33 -20.34
C SER A 679 -6.74 17.99 -19.38
N GLU A 680 -6.88 17.48 -18.16
CA GLU A 680 -7.77 18.05 -17.13
C GLU A 680 -7.05 19.05 -16.21
N LEU A 681 -5.78 19.37 -16.48
CA LEU A 681 -4.95 20.25 -15.64
C LEU A 681 -4.89 19.80 -14.17
N ASP A 682 -4.91 18.49 -13.95
CA ASP A 682 -4.84 17.85 -12.63
C ASP A 682 -3.54 17.04 -12.41
N GLY A 683 -2.65 17.06 -13.41
CA GLY A 683 -1.38 16.34 -13.43
C GLY A 683 -1.53 14.83 -13.70
N LYS A 684 -2.67 14.38 -14.21
CA LYS A 684 -2.93 12.97 -14.53
C LYS A 684 -3.27 12.78 -16.01
N TYR A 685 -3.13 11.54 -16.47
CA TYR A 685 -3.62 11.09 -17.77
C TYR A 685 -5.16 11.26 -17.85
N PRO A 686 -5.73 11.65 -19.01
CA PRO A 686 -5.14 11.74 -20.37
C PRO A 686 -4.26 12.96 -20.62
N TYR A 687 -3.40 12.90 -21.64
CA TYR A 687 -2.58 14.03 -22.09
C TYR A 687 -3.17 14.69 -23.37
N PRO A 688 -2.90 15.98 -23.63
CA PRO A 688 -3.45 16.68 -24.80
C PRO A 688 -2.91 16.13 -26.13
N ASP A 689 -3.82 15.90 -27.11
CA ASP A 689 -3.56 15.51 -28.51
C ASP A 689 -2.35 14.56 -28.69
N GLU A 690 -2.40 13.39 -28.03
CA GLU A 690 -1.29 12.41 -27.92
C GLU A 690 -0.73 11.90 -29.25
N GLU A 691 -1.53 11.93 -30.32
CA GLU A 691 -1.11 11.47 -31.66
C GLU A 691 -0.25 12.49 -32.41
N ASP A 692 -0.43 13.79 -32.12
CA ASP A 692 0.16 14.90 -32.88
C ASP A 692 1.13 15.77 -32.04
N ASN A 693 1.24 15.52 -30.72
CA ASN A 693 2.02 16.35 -29.78
C ASN A 693 1.66 17.85 -29.83
N LYS A 694 0.40 18.18 -30.11
CA LYS A 694 -0.10 19.55 -30.21
C LYS A 694 -0.67 20.02 -28.88
N LEU A 695 -0.33 21.24 -28.48
CA LEU A 695 -0.99 21.89 -27.34
C LEU A 695 -1.88 23.02 -27.85
N SER A 696 -3.19 22.87 -27.68
CA SER A 696 -4.14 23.85 -28.17
C SER A 696 -4.09 25.16 -27.39
N LEU A 697 -4.61 26.22 -28.00
CA LEU A 697 -4.66 27.53 -27.36
C LEU A 697 -5.59 27.55 -26.14
N SER A 698 -6.76 26.90 -26.21
CA SER A 698 -7.66 26.84 -25.05
C SER A 698 -6.98 26.18 -23.86
N HIS A 699 -6.22 25.11 -24.12
CA HIS A 699 -5.50 24.36 -23.11
C HIS A 699 -4.45 25.22 -22.41
N LEU A 700 -3.66 25.98 -23.19
CA LEU A 700 -2.66 26.90 -22.65
C LEU A 700 -3.29 28.05 -21.84
N VAL A 701 -4.43 28.59 -22.29
CA VAL A 701 -5.16 29.64 -21.55
C VAL A 701 -5.71 29.09 -20.23
N GLN A 702 -6.34 27.92 -20.25
CA GLN A 702 -6.87 27.27 -19.05
C GLN A 702 -5.74 26.91 -18.07
N ALA A 703 -4.60 26.43 -18.56
CA ALA A 703 -3.42 26.14 -17.76
C ALA A 703 -2.87 27.40 -17.07
N ALA A 704 -2.76 28.51 -17.81
CA ALA A 704 -2.33 29.80 -17.27
C ALA A 704 -3.28 30.30 -16.16
N GLN A 705 -4.60 30.20 -16.37
CA GLN A 705 -5.60 30.52 -15.35
C GLN A 705 -5.49 29.63 -14.11
N LYS A 706 -5.34 28.30 -14.31
CA LYS A 706 -5.19 27.33 -13.22
C LYS A 706 -3.96 27.59 -12.36
N LEU A 707 -2.85 27.93 -13.01
CA LEU A 707 -1.58 28.28 -12.36
C LEU A 707 -1.54 29.73 -11.85
N SER A 708 -2.59 30.53 -12.11
CA SER A 708 -2.67 31.95 -11.76
C SER A 708 -1.48 32.76 -12.29
N GLU A 709 -1.05 32.48 -13.52
CA GLU A 709 0.05 33.15 -14.21
C GLU A 709 -0.40 33.69 -15.58
N PRO A 710 0.28 34.68 -16.18
CA PRO A 710 -0.02 35.14 -17.53
C PRO A 710 0.29 34.04 -18.56
N ILE A 711 -0.41 34.03 -19.70
CA ILE A 711 -0.19 33.01 -20.75
C ILE A 711 1.26 33.05 -21.26
N SER A 712 1.91 34.22 -21.27
CA SER A 712 3.34 34.33 -21.62
C SER A 712 4.29 33.56 -20.69
N ALA A 713 3.93 33.35 -19.42
CA ALA A 713 4.70 32.53 -18.49
C ALA A 713 4.52 31.03 -18.80
N THR A 714 3.26 30.59 -18.96
CA THR A 714 2.92 29.21 -19.35
C THR A 714 3.54 28.86 -20.71
N TRP A 715 3.52 29.79 -21.66
CA TRP A 715 4.14 29.66 -22.97
C TRP A 715 5.64 29.37 -22.86
N LYS A 716 6.39 30.21 -22.11
CA LYS A 716 7.82 30.01 -21.87
C LYS A 716 8.15 28.70 -21.17
N ARG A 717 7.25 28.20 -20.31
CA ARG A 717 7.43 26.88 -19.67
C ARG A 717 7.42 25.78 -20.72
N VAL A 718 6.41 25.79 -21.60
CA VAL A 718 6.23 24.79 -22.67
C VAL A 718 7.29 24.89 -23.75
N GLU A 719 7.78 26.10 -24.07
CA GLU A 719 8.87 26.30 -25.05
C GLU A 719 10.12 25.46 -24.75
N ARG A 720 10.42 25.22 -23.46
CA ARG A 720 11.55 24.37 -23.05
C ARG A 720 11.43 22.93 -23.55
N PHE A 721 10.22 22.47 -23.81
CA PHE A 721 9.90 21.10 -24.24
C PHE A 721 9.72 20.97 -25.76
N ILE A 722 9.86 22.05 -26.54
CA ILE A 722 9.85 22.00 -28.03
C ILE A 722 10.80 20.94 -28.61
N PRO A 723 12.02 20.71 -28.07
CA PRO A 723 12.89 19.65 -28.58
C PRO A 723 12.28 18.24 -28.52
N LEU A 724 11.24 18.02 -27.71
CA LEU A 724 10.47 16.76 -27.65
C LEU A 724 9.42 16.62 -28.77
N GLY A 725 9.35 17.57 -29.70
CA GLY A 725 8.39 17.56 -30.81
C GLY A 725 7.05 18.21 -30.46
N ILE A 726 6.97 19.00 -29.39
CA ILE A 726 5.75 19.76 -29.04
C ILE A 726 5.49 20.85 -30.07
N ASP A 727 4.29 20.83 -30.65
CA ASP A 727 3.81 21.85 -31.59
C ASP A 727 2.93 22.87 -30.87
N LEU A 728 3.26 24.15 -31.05
CA LEU A 728 2.60 25.29 -30.40
C LEU A 728 1.89 26.15 -31.45
N PRO A 729 0.67 26.68 -31.15
CA PRO A 729 -0.12 27.45 -32.10
C PRO A 729 0.55 28.79 -32.42
N LYS A 730 0.53 29.21 -33.68
CA LYS A 730 1.10 30.51 -34.06
C LYS A 730 0.13 31.64 -33.69
N ILE A 731 0.40 32.34 -32.59
CA ILE A 731 -0.46 33.40 -32.04
C ILE A 731 0.33 34.64 -31.57
N ASP A 732 -0.37 35.76 -31.38
CA ASP A 732 0.18 36.95 -30.72
C ASP A 732 -0.03 36.88 -29.20
N ILE A 733 1.03 36.52 -28.47
CA ILE A 733 0.99 36.31 -27.01
C ILE A 733 0.65 37.59 -26.25
N GLU A 734 1.09 38.76 -26.72
CA GLU A 734 0.83 40.04 -26.02
C GLU A 734 -0.66 40.40 -26.02
N PHE A 735 -1.38 40.01 -27.08
CA PHE A 735 -2.83 40.18 -27.13
C PHE A 735 -3.54 39.27 -26.12
N TRP A 736 -3.14 38.00 -26.01
CA TRP A 736 -3.77 37.02 -25.13
C TRP A 736 -3.49 37.27 -23.65
N ASP A 737 -2.34 37.85 -23.28
CA ASP A 737 -2.06 38.30 -21.91
C ASP A 737 -3.08 39.36 -21.42
N ASN A 738 -3.72 40.08 -22.34
CA ASN A 738 -4.67 41.16 -22.04
C ASN A 738 -6.15 40.74 -22.20
N LEU A 739 -6.43 39.53 -22.70
CA LEU A 739 -7.79 39.04 -22.92
C LEU A 739 -8.31 38.35 -21.64
N SER A 740 -9.34 38.94 -21.02
CA SER A 740 -10.03 38.33 -19.88
C SER A 740 -11.27 37.57 -20.35
N MET A 741 -11.25 36.24 -20.26
CA MET A 741 -12.43 35.38 -20.47
C MET A 741 -12.84 34.69 -19.17
N SER A 742 -14.14 34.56 -18.93
CA SER A 742 -14.64 33.76 -17.81
C SER A 742 -14.39 32.27 -18.07
N SER A 743 -14.36 31.44 -17.02
CA SER A 743 -14.24 29.98 -17.17
C SER A 743 -15.40 29.41 -17.99
N GLU A 744 -16.62 29.92 -17.77
CA GLU A 744 -17.82 29.52 -18.53
C GLU A 744 -17.69 29.83 -20.03
N ASP A 745 -17.12 30.97 -20.39
CA ASP A 745 -16.88 31.32 -21.80
C ASP A 745 -15.77 30.44 -22.41
N LEU A 746 -14.70 30.14 -21.66
CA LEU A 746 -13.62 29.27 -22.14
C LEU A 746 -14.12 27.85 -22.41
N ASP A 747 -14.89 27.27 -21.49
CA ASP A 747 -15.46 25.94 -21.64
C ASP A 747 -16.50 25.88 -22.76
N ALA A 748 -17.25 26.97 -22.99
CA ALA A 748 -18.20 27.04 -24.09
C ALA A 748 -17.52 27.19 -25.45
N TYR A 749 -16.44 27.96 -25.53
CA TYR A 749 -15.74 28.25 -26.78
C TYR A 749 -14.53 27.34 -27.06
N GLU A 750 -14.24 26.39 -26.17
CA GLU A 750 -13.09 25.48 -26.26
C GLU A 750 -12.90 24.87 -27.66
N PRO A 751 -13.92 24.30 -28.34
CA PRO A 751 -13.72 23.70 -29.67
C PRO A 751 -13.30 24.73 -30.73
N PHE A 752 -13.72 25.99 -30.59
CA PHE A 752 -13.38 27.08 -31.50
C PHE A 752 -11.99 27.61 -31.23
N LEU A 753 -11.62 27.76 -29.95
CA LEU A 753 -10.28 28.14 -29.54
C LEU A 753 -9.23 27.10 -29.98
N ASN A 754 -9.58 25.81 -29.95
CA ASN A 754 -8.75 24.73 -30.47
C ASN A 754 -8.49 24.82 -31.98
N ALA A 755 -9.45 25.37 -32.74
CA ALA A 755 -9.30 25.54 -34.19
C ALA A 755 -8.40 26.73 -34.57
N ILE A 756 -8.13 27.66 -33.64
CA ILE A 756 -7.22 28.79 -33.86
C ILE A 756 -5.78 28.28 -33.93
N GLY A 757 -5.09 28.54 -35.04
CA GLY A 757 -3.72 28.08 -35.27
C GLY A 757 -3.58 26.64 -35.75
N HIS A 758 -4.57 25.77 -35.48
CA HIS A 758 -4.63 24.37 -35.95
C HIS A 758 -6.01 24.03 -36.55
N PRO A 759 -6.35 24.55 -37.75
CA PRO A 759 -7.64 24.26 -38.38
C PRO A 759 -7.73 22.78 -38.74
N LYS A 760 -8.70 22.05 -38.17
CA LYS A 760 -9.01 20.65 -38.52
C LYS A 760 -10.01 20.64 -39.69
N PRO A 761 -9.67 20.08 -40.88
CA PRO A 761 -10.55 20.10 -42.06
C PRO A 761 -11.91 19.41 -41.84
N ASP A 762 -11.94 18.39 -40.97
CA ASP A 762 -13.11 17.54 -40.73
C ASP A 762 -13.81 17.80 -39.38
N TRP A 763 -13.57 18.95 -38.74
CA TRP A 763 -14.17 19.23 -37.43
C TRP A 763 -15.68 19.46 -37.49
N ASN A 764 -16.38 18.99 -36.45
CA ASN A 764 -17.83 19.11 -36.34
C ASN A 764 -18.27 20.49 -35.82
N LEU A 765 -18.40 21.46 -36.74
CA LEU A 765 -18.89 22.80 -36.41
C LEU A 765 -20.30 22.77 -35.79
N ALA A 766 -21.16 21.85 -36.25
CA ALA A 766 -22.53 21.72 -35.73
C ALA A 766 -22.55 21.36 -34.24
N ALA A 767 -21.80 20.31 -33.86
CA ALA A 767 -21.67 19.88 -32.47
C ALA A 767 -21.08 20.99 -31.59
N ALA A 768 -20.01 21.65 -32.05
CA ALA A 768 -19.39 22.75 -31.33
C ALA A 768 -20.36 23.92 -31.07
N LEU A 769 -21.15 24.31 -32.08
CA LEU A 769 -22.13 25.39 -31.94
C LEU A 769 -23.30 25.02 -31.04
N VAL A 770 -23.82 23.80 -31.14
CA VAL A 770 -24.93 23.31 -30.30
C VAL A 770 -24.49 23.25 -28.83
N PHE A 771 -23.30 22.73 -28.55
CA PHE A 771 -22.74 22.70 -27.20
C PHE A 771 -22.54 24.09 -26.60
N ALA A 772 -21.89 24.99 -27.35
CA ALA A 772 -21.67 26.36 -26.91
C ALA A 772 -22.99 27.11 -26.67
N ALA A 773 -23.96 26.97 -27.58
CA ALA A 773 -25.29 27.56 -27.45
C ALA A 773 -26.04 27.02 -26.22
N THR A 774 -25.94 25.72 -25.95
CA THR A 774 -26.58 25.06 -24.80
C THR A 774 -25.96 25.52 -23.48
N ARG A 775 -24.62 25.50 -23.37
CA ARG A 775 -23.89 25.94 -22.17
C ARG A 775 -24.13 27.42 -21.85
N LEU A 776 -24.14 28.27 -22.87
CA LEU A 776 -24.34 29.72 -22.70
C LEU A 776 -25.82 30.14 -22.65
N ASN A 777 -26.76 29.18 -22.76
CA ASN A 777 -28.20 29.42 -22.84
C ASN A 777 -28.58 30.46 -23.92
N LYS A 778 -28.02 30.31 -25.12
CA LYS A 778 -28.19 31.18 -26.30
C LYS A 778 -28.70 30.37 -27.49
N THR A 779 -29.20 31.06 -28.52
CA THR A 779 -29.53 30.43 -29.81
C THR A 779 -28.27 30.16 -30.63
N VAL A 780 -28.29 29.18 -31.54
CA VAL A 780 -27.18 28.88 -32.47
C VAL A 780 -26.74 30.14 -33.22
N ALA A 781 -27.69 30.96 -33.68
CA ALA A 781 -27.41 32.21 -34.38
C ALA A 781 -26.70 33.25 -33.49
N GLN A 782 -27.10 33.39 -32.23
CA GLN A 782 -26.45 34.32 -31.28
C GLN A 782 -25.01 33.87 -30.98
N THR A 783 -24.80 32.58 -30.74
CA THR A 783 -23.47 32.01 -30.50
C THR A 783 -22.58 32.17 -31.72
N PHE A 784 -23.09 31.89 -32.93
CA PHE A 784 -22.34 32.07 -34.19
C PHE A 784 -21.94 33.53 -34.42
N CYS A 785 -22.82 34.50 -34.14
CA CYS A 785 -22.49 35.93 -34.23
C CYS A 785 -21.38 36.32 -33.24
N GLN A 786 -21.40 35.79 -32.02
CA GLN A 786 -20.35 36.07 -31.03
C GLN A 786 -18.99 35.50 -31.45
N LEU A 787 -18.98 34.34 -32.11
CA LEU A 787 -17.78 33.73 -32.65
C LEU A 787 -17.13 34.53 -33.77
N GLN A 788 -17.87 35.38 -34.48
CA GLN A 788 -17.29 36.27 -35.49
C GLN A 788 -16.26 37.24 -34.90
N ASN A 789 -16.35 37.57 -33.61
CA ASN A 789 -15.36 38.40 -32.93
C ASN A 789 -13.97 37.76 -32.86
N PHE A 790 -13.89 36.42 -32.98
CA PHE A 790 -12.63 35.68 -32.97
C PHE A 790 -12.03 35.50 -34.37
N LYS A 791 -12.66 36.03 -35.44
CA LYS A 791 -12.09 36.01 -36.80
C LYS A 791 -10.75 36.76 -36.90
N GLU A 792 -10.61 37.87 -36.19
CA GLU A 792 -9.36 38.64 -36.11
C GLU A 792 -8.23 37.85 -35.42
N LEU A 793 -8.59 36.82 -34.65
CA LEU A 793 -7.67 35.93 -33.94
C LEU A 793 -7.32 34.67 -34.76
N GLY A 794 -7.75 34.59 -36.01
CA GLY A 794 -7.43 33.48 -36.91
C GLY A 794 -8.46 32.34 -36.93
N LEU A 795 -9.62 32.50 -36.27
CA LEU A 795 -10.72 31.54 -36.38
C LEU A 795 -11.35 31.61 -37.77
N ILE A 796 -11.29 30.51 -38.52
CA ILE A 796 -11.91 30.40 -39.84
C ILE A 796 -13.33 29.82 -39.66
N LEU A 797 -14.34 30.62 -39.96
CA LEU A 797 -15.74 30.21 -39.96
C LEU A 797 -16.30 30.21 -41.39
N PRO A 798 -17.08 29.19 -41.79
CA PRO A 798 -17.77 29.19 -43.08
C PRO A 798 -18.77 30.33 -43.19
N GLU A 799 -19.04 30.78 -44.41
CA GLU A 799 -20.12 31.73 -44.67
C GLU A 799 -21.46 31.01 -44.63
N ILE A 800 -22.28 31.30 -43.61
CA ILE A 800 -23.60 30.68 -43.40
C ILE A 800 -24.66 31.78 -43.28
N ASP A 801 -25.83 31.54 -43.86
CA ASP A 801 -26.99 32.43 -43.74
C ASP A 801 -27.57 32.40 -42.31
N LEU A 802 -27.50 33.54 -41.62
CA LEU A 802 -28.03 33.73 -40.27
C LEU A 802 -29.54 33.43 -40.18
N ALA A 803 -30.29 33.59 -41.28
CA ALA A 803 -31.72 33.27 -41.31
C ALA A 803 -32.02 31.76 -41.26
N LEU A 804 -31.07 30.91 -41.69
CA LEU A 804 -31.14 29.46 -41.52
C LEU A 804 -30.80 29.07 -40.09
N LEU A 805 -29.76 29.66 -39.50
CA LEU A 805 -29.36 29.41 -38.11
C LEU A 805 -30.44 29.78 -37.10
N ALA A 806 -31.17 30.87 -37.35
CA ALA A 806 -32.25 31.34 -36.47
C ALA A 806 -33.46 30.37 -36.42
N LYS A 807 -33.57 29.43 -37.36
CA LYS A 807 -34.65 28.42 -37.40
C LYS A 807 -34.28 27.14 -36.65
N ILE A 808 -33.02 26.97 -36.26
CA ILE A 808 -32.55 25.79 -35.52
C ILE A 808 -32.94 25.93 -34.05
N THR A 809 -33.86 25.10 -33.59
CA THR A 809 -34.16 24.89 -32.17
C THR A 809 -33.43 23.65 -31.67
N ILE A 810 -32.59 23.85 -30.63
CA ILE A 810 -31.86 22.79 -29.92
C ILE A 810 -32.79 22.15 -28.88
N THR A 811 -32.86 20.83 -28.85
CA THR A 811 -33.43 20.07 -27.73
C THR A 811 -32.32 19.40 -26.91
N PRO A 812 -32.56 18.99 -25.64
CA PRO A 812 -31.57 18.27 -24.84
C PRO A 812 -31.03 17.01 -25.54
N GLU A 813 -31.91 16.28 -26.24
CA GLU A 813 -31.55 15.07 -26.98
C GLU A 813 -30.60 15.37 -28.15
N ASP A 814 -30.62 16.60 -28.70
CA ASP A 814 -29.69 17.03 -29.76
C ASP A 814 -28.27 17.21 -29.22
N ALA A 815 -28.14 17.72 -27.98
CA ALA A 815 -26.86 17.80 -27.29
C ALA A 815 -26.34 16.41 -26.92
N THR A 816 -27.22 15.50 -26.48
CA THR A 816 -26.86 14.09 -26.26
C THR A 816 -26.35 13.46 -27.55
N LEU A 817 -27.09 13.59 -28.65
CA LEU A 817 -26.77 12.99 -29.95
C LEU A 817 -25.45 13.53 -30.55
N LEU A 818 -25.16 14.83 -30.40
CA LEU A 818 -23.94 15.46 -30.90
C LEU A 818 -22.75 15.36 -29.93
N SER A 819 -22.88 14.58 -28.86
CA SER A 819 -21.78 14.30 -27.92
C SER A 819 -21.03 13.02 -28.30
N LYS A 820 -19.72 12.97 -28.02
CA LYS A 820 -18.83 11.84 -28.37
C LYS A 820 -19.30 10.50 -27.78
N LYS A 821 -19.88 10.52 -26.57
CA LYS A 821 -20.28 9.32 -25.81
C LYS A 821 -21.77 9.30 -25.44
N LEU A 822 -22.58 10.15 -26.05
CA LEU A 822 -24.00 10.29 -25.72
C LEU A 822 -24.24 10.69 -24.26
N ASP A 823 -23.37 11.54 -23.72
CA ASP A 823 -23.31 11.96 -22.31
C ASP A 823 -23.31 13.49 -22.10
N GLU A 824 -23.37 14.27 -23.18
CA GLU A 824 -23.35 15.75 -23.17
C GLU A 824 -22.05 16.37 -22.62
N GLN A 825 -20.99 15.59 -22.43
CA GLN A 825 -19.75 16.08 -21.84
C GLN A 825 -18.77 16.64 -22.88
N ALA A 826 -18.56 15.91 -23.97
CA ALA A 826 -17.62 16.25 -25.04
C ALA A 826 -18.29 16.24 -26.42
N VAL A 827 -17.92 17.19 -27.29
CA VAL A 827 -18.44 17.28 -28.66
C VAL A 827 -18.00 16.08 -29.51
N TYR A 828 -18.88 15.60 -30.39
CA TYR A 828 -18.51 14.62 -31.41
C TYR A 828 -17.48 15.25 -32.37
N PRO A 829 -16.33 14.63 -32.62
CA PRO A 829 -15.17 15.32 -33.22
C PRO A 829 -15.27 15.54 -34.73
N SER A 830 -15.85 14.59 -35.47
CA SER A 830 -15.91 14.59 -36.94
C SER A 830 -17.21 15.17 -37.45
N LYS A 831 -17.17 15.93 -38.53
CA LYS A 831 -18.37 16.37 -39.28
C LYS A 831 -19.14 15.20 -39.90
N HIS A 832 -18.47 14.06 -40.14
CA HIS A 832 -19.09 12.82 -40.61
C HIS A 832 -19.53 12.00 -39.39
N ILE A 833 -20.84 11.77 -39.24
CA ILE A 833 -21.37 10.95 -38.13
C ILE A 833 -21.33 9.47 -38.51
N ALA A 834 -20.63 8.66 -37.72
CA ALA A 834 -20.57 7.21 -37.94
C ALA A 834 -21.93 6.54 -37.69
N ILE A 835 -22.25 5.52 -38.51
CA ILE A 835 -23.48 4.72 -38.39
C ILE A 835 -23.61 4.08 -36.99
N ALA A 836 -22.50 3.58 -36.43
CA ALA A 836 -22.46 3.01 -35.07
C ALA A 836 -22.90 4.01 -33.98
N HIS A 837 -22.56 5.29 -34.12
CA HIS A 837 -22.97 6.35 -33.20
C HIS A 837 -24.47 6.60 -33.27
N MET A 838 -25.03 6.61 -34.49
CA MET A 838 -26.47 6.79 -34.72
C MET A 838 -27.29 5.63 -34.15
N ILE A 839 -26.80 4.39 -34.26
CA ILE A 839 -27.43 3.19 -33.68
C ILE A 839 -27.47 3.26 -32.17
N THR A 840 -26.34 3.61 -31.55
CA THR A 840 -26.26 3.73 -30.09
C THR A 840 -27.18 4.85 -29.61
N ALA A 841 -27.23 5.97 -30.32
CA ALA A 841 -28.13 7.07 -30.01
C ALA A 841 -29.60 6.67 -30.15
N ALA A 842 -29.98 5.97 -31.22
CA ALA A 842 -31.33 5.47 -31.43
C ALA A 842 -31.77 4.54 -30.28
N ALA A 843 -30.90 3.59 -29.90
CA ALA A 843 -31.15 2.69 -28.78
C ALA A 843 -31.27 3.43 -27.43
N GLN A 844 -30.38 4.40 -27.16
CA GLN A 844 -30.37 5.16 -25.90
C GLN A 844 -31.56 6.13 -25.78
N LEU A 845 -31.90 6.82 -26.86
CA LEU A 845 -33.00 7.78 -26.93
C LEU A 845 -34.37 7.08 -27.10
N LYS A 846 -34.37 5.76 -27.37
CA LYS A 846 -35.57 4.96 -27.71
C LYS A 846 -36.28 5.51 -28.95
N GLU A 847 -35.50 5.98 -29.90
CA GLU A 847 -35.93 6.52 -31.18
C GLU A 847 -35.58 5.53 -32.31
N THR A 848 -36.24 5.64 -33.46
CA THR A 848 -35.84 4.90 -34.66
C THR A 848 -34.66 5.58 -35.34
N ILE A 849 -33.93 4.85 -36.20
CA ILE A 849 -32.80 5.43 -36.95
C ILE A 849 -33.27 6.59 -37.83
N GLU A 850 -34.48 6.52 -38.40
CA GLU A 850 -35.07 7.59 -39.19
C GLU A 850 -35.30 8.86 -38.34
N GLN A 851 -35.70 8.71 -37.08
CA GLN A 851 -35.86 9.85 -36.16
C GLN A 851 -34.51 10.48 -35.82
N VAL A 852 -33.47 9.67 -35.60
CA VAL A 852 -32.10 10.17 -35.38
C VAL A 852 -31.57 10.88 -36.62
N ILE A 853 -31.77 10.32 -37.82
CA ILE A 853 -31.41 10.97 -39.10
C ILE A 853 -32.12 12.31 -39.23
N GLN A 854 -33.44 12.36 -39.02
CA GLN A 854 -34.22 13.60 -39.08
C GLN A 854 -33.70 14.65 -38.10
N ARG A 855 -33.25 14.24 -36.90
CA ARG A 855 -32.62 15.16 -35.94
C ARG A 855 -31.32 15.73 -36.48
N LEU A 856 -30.42 14.89 -37.01
CA LEU A 856 -29.13 15.28 -37.57
C LEU A 856 -29.27 16.17 -38.82
N GLN A 857 -30.26 15.90 -39.68
CA GLN A 857 -30.50 16.64 -40.93
C GLN A 857 -30.74 18.14 -40.71
N ARG A 858 -31.29 18.53 -39.55
CA ARG A 858 -31.43 19.96 -39.17
C ARG A 858 -30.09 20.71 -39.12
N PHE A 859 -28.98 19.99 -38.96
CA PHE A 859 -27.64 20.54 -38.81
C PHE A 859 -26.77 20.41 -40.07
N GLU A 860 -27.28 19.88 -41.19
CA GLU A 860 -26.54 19.83 -42.47
C GLU A 860 -26.12 21.21 -42.98
N CYS A 861 -26.93 22.25 -42.69
CA CYS A 861 -26.58 23.64 -43.01
C CYS A 861 -25.35 24.16 -42.26
N LEU A 862 -24.89 23.45 -41.22
CA LEU A 862 -23.65 23.71 -40.48
C LEU A 862 -22.47 22.85 -40.98
N GLY A 863 -22.64 22.14 -42.10
CA GLY A 863 -21.62 21.27 -42.69
C GLY A 863 -21.54 19.88 -42.06
N LEU A 864 -22.57 19.46 -41.31
CA LEU A 864 -22.66 18.08 -40.82
C LEU A 864 -22.97 17.14 -41.98
N GLU A 865 -22.22 16.05 -42.08
CA GLU A 865 -22.34 15.05 -43.14
C GLU A 865 -22.95 13.78 -42.53
N ILE A 866 -24.10 13.38 -43.06
CA ILE A 866 -24.86 12.21 -42.63
C ILE A 866 -24.69 11.13 -43.69
N PRO A 867 -24.31 9.90 -43.32
CA PRO A 867 -24.20 8.80 -44.29
C PRO A 867 -25.56 8.52 -44.95
N GLU A 868 -25.55 8.18 -46.24
CA GLU A 868 -26.74 7.69 -46.94
C GLU A 868 -26.99 6.22 -46.53
N ILE A 869 -28.13 5.93 -45.89
CA ILE A 869 -28.44 4.61 -45.28
C ILE A 869 -29.65 3.92 -45.95
N ASP A 870 -30.11 4.41 -47.10
CA ASP A 870 -31.42 4.03 -47.65
C ASP A 870 -31.59 2.52 -47.94
N GLU A 871 -30.53 1.79 -48.29
CA GLU A 871 -30.58 0.36 -48.59
C GLU A 871 -30.54 -0.55 -47.34
N ASP A 872 -30.00 -0.05 -46.21
CA ASP A 872 -29.70 -0.85 -45.01
C ASP A 872 -30.58 -0.50 -43.79
N LEU A 873 -31.48 0.48 -43.89
CA LEU A 873 -32.39 0.91 -42.81
C LEU A 873 -33.17 -0.23 -42.17
N THR A 874 -33.62 -1.20 -42.96
CA THR A 874 -34.36 -2.37 -42.44
C THR A 874 -33.45 -3.25 -41.59
N ALA A 875 -32.23 -3.54 -42.06
CA ALA A 875 -31.26 -4.36 -41.34
C ALA A 875 -30.80 -3.68 -40.04
N LEU A 876 -30.66 -2.36 -40.03
CA LEU A 876 -30.31 -1.58 -38.83
C LEU A 876 -31.42 -1.56 -37.78
N ASN A 877 -32.68 -1.39 -38.21
CA ASN A 877 -33.81 -1.47 -37.29
C ASN A 877 -33.97 -2.90 -36.73
N GLU A 878 -33.73 -3.94 -37.54
CA GLU A 878 -33.65 -5.34 -37.07
C GLU A 878 -32.51 -5.56 -36.08
N PHE A 879 -31.34 -4.94 -36.32
CA PHE A 879 -30.20 -5.01 -35.42
C PHE A 879 -30.55 -4.46 -34.04
N ILE A 880 -31.16 -3.27 -33.98
CA ILE A 880 -31.56 -2.58 -32.73
C ILE A 880 -32.69 -3.31 -32.00
N ALA A 881 -33.58 -3.99 -32.74
CA ALA A 881 -34.75 -4.66 -32.16
C ALA A 881 -34.40 -5.85 -31.24
N ASP A 882 -33.25 -6.50 -31.44
CA ASP A 882 -32.76 -7.59 -30.59
C ASP A 882 -31.49 -7.17 -29.84
N ASN A 883 -31.62 -6.97 -28.53
CA ASN A 883 -30.51 -6.59 -27.65
C ASN A 883 -29.33 -7.59 -27.69
N LYS A 884 -29.56 -8.85 -28.09
CA LYS A 884 -28.47 -9.82 -28.27
C LYS A 884 -27.50 -9.43 -29.38
N ASN A 885 -27.96 -8.72 -30.40
CA ASN A 885 -27.10 -8.22 -31.48
C ASN A 885 -26.14 -7.15 -30.95
N MET A 886 -26.67 -6.21 -30.15
CA MET A 886 -25.87 -5.18 -29.47
C MET A 886 -24.85 -5.83 -28.51
N ILE A 887 -25.27 -6.82 -27.72
CA ILE A 887 -24.38 -7.55 -26.81
C ILE A 887 -23.24 -8.23 -27.58
N ALA A 888 -23.56 -8.99 -28.64
CA ALA A 888 -22.58 -9.72 -29.43
C ALA A 888 -21.50 -8.83 -30.07
N LEU A 889 -21.87 -7.61 -30.48
CA LEU A 889 -20.96 -6.67 -31.13
C LEU A 889 -20.34 -5.63 -30.19
N SER A 890 -20.80 -5.52 -28.94
CA SER A 890 -20.18 -4.62 -27.95
C SER A 890 -18.84 -5.15 -27.45
N GLU A 891 -17.84 -4.28 -27.28
CA GLU A 891 -16.53 -4.68 -26.75
C GLU A 891 -16.59 -5.29 -25.34
N ARG A 892 -17.60 -4.91 -24.54
CA ARG A 892 -17.75 -5.37 -23.16
C ARG A 892 -18.77 -6.47 -22.99
N LEU A 893 -19.43 -6.88 -24.08
CA LEU A 893 -20.59 -7.76 -24.06
C LEU A 893 -21.71 -7.22 -23.13
N ASP A 894 -21.83 -5.89 -23.01
CA ASP A 894 -22.84 -5.22 -22.19
C ASP A 894 -23.95 -4.57 -23.02
N GLY A 895 -23.87 -4.69 -24.35
CA GLY A 895 -24.81 -4.08 -25.30
C GLY A 895 -24.62 -2.58 -25.46
N ARG A 896 -23.48 -2.02 -25.03
CA ARG A 896 -23.17 -0.59 -25.10
C ARG A 896 -21.94 -0.34 -25.97
N TYR A 897 -21.80 0.89 -26.44
CA TYR A 897 -20.62 1.35 -27.19
C TYR A 897 -19.36 1.37 -26.27
N PRO A 898 -18.14 1.16 -26.81
CA PRO A 898 -17.77 0.87 -28.21
C PRO A 898 -18.24 -0.49 -28.74
N LEU A 899 -18.57 -0.51 -30.03
CA LEU A 899 -18.75 -1.74 -30.80
C LEU A 899 -17.39 -2.21 -31.31
N LEU A 900 -17.27 -3.51 -31.56
CA LEU A 900 -16.11 -4.11 -32.20
C LEU A 900 -15.94 -3.55 -33.61
N GLU A 901 -14.69 -3.30 -34.01
CA GLU A 901 -14.30 -2.78 -35.32
C GLU A 901 -13.16 -3.63 -35.90
N GLY A 902 -13.04 -3.69 -37.22
CA GLY A 902 -11.94 -4.38 -37.90
C GLY A 902 -12.02 -5.92 -37.85
N GLU A 903 -10.85 -6.57 -37.75
CA GLU A 903 -10.76 -8.02 -37.78
C GLU A 903 -11.07 -8.63 -36.41
N ILE A 904 -12.11 -9.47 -36.36
CA ILE A 904 -12.59 -10.10 -35.13
C ILE A 904 -11.99 -11.48 -34.98
N HIS A 905 -11.17 -11.64 -33.95
CA HIS A 905 -10.56 -12.93 -33.61
C HIS A 905 -11.64 -13.98 -33.24
N PRO A 906 -11.50 -15.26 -33.66
CA PRO A 906 -12.49 -16.30 -33.40
C PRO A 906 -12.85 -16.49 -31.92
N ALA A 907 -11.90 -16.32 -30.99
CA ALA A 907 -12.19 -16.43 -29.56
C ALA A 907 -13.21 -15.38 -29.10
N ARG A 908 -13.28 -14.21 -29.75
CA ARG A 908 -14.26 -13.17 -29.41
C ARG A 908 -15.69 -13.62 -29.70
N VAL A 909 -15.89 -14.33 -30.80
CA VAL A 909 -17.17 -14.95 -31.18
C VAL A 909 -17.58 -15.99 -30.13
N VAL A 910 -16.63 -16.81 -29.66
CA VAL A 910 -16.91 -17.84 -28.65
C VAL A 910 -17.28 -17.21 -27.31
N VAL A 911 -16.59 -16.15 -26.87
CA VAL A 911 -16.98 -15.44 -25.64
C VAL A 911 -18.38 -14.84 -25.76
N ALA A 912 -18.69 -14.20 -26.88
CA ALA A 912 -20.04 -13.69 -27.15
C ALA A 912 -21.09 -14.80 -27.10
N ALA A 913 -20.79 -15.97 -27.67
CA ALA A 913 -21.67 -17.15 -27.63
C ALA A 913 -21.89 -17.65 -26.19
N CYS A 914 -20.84 -17.68 -25.37
CA CYS A 914 -20.95 -18.03 -23.96
C CYS A 914 -21.76 -17.01 -23.15
N GLU A 915 -21.60 -15.71 -23.38
CA GLU A 915 -22.40 -14.67 -22.71
C GLU A 915 -23.89 -14.74 -23.10
N LEU A 916 -24.17 -15.08 -24.37
CA LEU A 916 -25.53 -15.23 -24.89
C LEU A 916 -26.17 -16.60 -24.59
N ASP A 917 -25.39 -17.56 -24.08
CA ASP A 917 -25.73 -18.98 -23.99
C ASP A 917 -26.31 -19.55 -25.31
N GLU A 918 -25.61 -19.26 -26.41
CA GLU A 918 -25.95 -19.71 -27.77
C GLU A 918 -24.84 -20.60 -28.35
N PRO A 919 -25.15 -21.53 -29.27
CA PRO A 919 -24.11 -22.25 -29.99
C PRO A 919 -23.22 -21.27 -30.81
N VAL A 920 -21.91 -21.49 -30.80
CA VAL A 920 -20.92 -20.66 -31.53
C VAL A 920 -21.32 -20.40 -32.99
N PRO A 921 -21.81 -21.39 -33.77
CA PRO A 921 -22.27 -21.13 -35.15
C PRO A 921 -23.43 -20.13 -35.26
N VAL A 922 -24.34 -20.10 -34.29
CA VAL A 922 -25.49 -19.18 -34.28
C VAL A 922 -25.01 -17.75 -34.02
N THR A 923 -24.12 -17.57 -33.04
CA THR A 923 -23.53 -16.26 -32.77
C THR A 923 -22.63 -15.78 -33.91
N LEU A 924 -21.89 -16.70 -34.56
CA LEU A 924 -21.10 -16.39 -35.75
C LEU A 924 -21.98 -15.90 -36.90
N GLU A 925 -23.09 -16.59 -37.20
CA GLU A 925 -24.05 -16.16 -38.22
C GLU A 925 -24.69 -14.82 -37.88
N ARG A 926 -25.00 -14.60 -36.59
CA ARG A 926 -25.49 -13.32 -36.07
C ARG A 926 -24.51 -12.18 -36.35
N MET A 927 -23.23 -12.34 -36.01
CA MET A 927 -22.21 -11.30 -36.26
C MET A 927 -21.99 -11.08 -37.76
N ARG A 928 -21.95 -12.16 -38.56
CA ARG A 928 -21.79 -12.07 -40.03
C ARG A 928 -22.93 -11.32 -40.72
N ARG A 929 -24.18 -11.51 -40.25
CA ARG A 929 -25.36 -10.83 -40.82
C ARG A 929 -25.19 -9.31 -40.81
N PHE A 930 -24.58 -8.76 -39.76
CA PHE A 930 -24.41 -7.33 -39.59
C PHE A 930 -22.98 -6.85 -39.87
N ALA A 931 -22.09 -7.73 -40.32
CA ALA A 931 -20.67 -7.43 -40.45
C ALA A 931 -20.37 -6.27 -41.41
N HIS A 932 -21.08 -6.22 -42.55
CA HIS A 932 -20.96 -5.17 -43.54
C HIS A 932 -21.40 -3.79 -43.01
N LEU A 933 -22.27 -3.73 -42.00
CA LEU A 933 -22.77 -2.47 -41.43
C LEU A 933 -21.74 -1.80 -40.51
N PHE A 934 -20.79 -2.58 -39.97
CA PHE A 934 -19.82 -2.14 -38.95
C PHE A 934 -18.37 -2.28 -39.40
N GLU A 935 -18.14 -2.55 -40.69
CA GLU A 935 -16.80 -2.79 -41.26
C GLU A 935 -16.00 -3.87 -40.51
N ILE A 936 -16.70 -4.84 -39.91
CA ILE A 936 -16.07 -5.95 -39.20
C ILE A 936 -15.83 -7.13 -40.14
N THR A 937 -14.70 -7.79 -39.97
CA THR A 937 -14.38 -9.05 -40.65
C THR A 937 -14.27 -10.14 -39.60
N VAL A 938 -15.18 -11.11 -39.63
CA VAL A 938 -15.14 -12.25 -38.69
C VAL A 938 -14.40 -13.41 -39.36
N GLN A 939 -13.25 -13.79 -38.79
CA GLN A 939 -12.47 -14.95 -39.27
C GLN A 939 -13.31 -16.24 -39.22
N GLU A 940 -13.01 -17.18 -40.14
CA GLU A 940 -13.71 -18.47 -40.24
C GLU A 940 -13.40 -19.45 -39.10
#